data_AF-A0AB39TSI2-F1
#
_entry.id   AF-A0AB39TSI2-F1
#
_cell.length_a   1.000
_cell.length_b   1.000
_cell.length_c   1.000
_cell.angle_alpha   90.00
_cell.angle_beta   90.00
_cell.angle_gamma   90.00
#
_symmetry.space_group_name_H-M   'P 1'
#
loop_
_entity.id
_entity.type
_entity.pdbx_description
1 polymer ?
#
loop_
_entity_poly.entity_id
_entity_poly.type
_entity_poly.pdbx_seq_one_letter_code
_entity_poly.pdbx_strand_id
1 'polypeptide(L)'
;MTEPRWFSQPYPPEGASAAEGIRNQLGRPELDLLTILVRESAQNSWDARQTDSSEPVDYRIDLRTVGPAHIGAWRELVLNGAPVTAHLPLRDSLKHGTAWMMAISDRGTKGLGGPTRADNAIGDDRDFVSFVRNIGEPRNTVLGGGTYGFGKGIFYLLSKCGTILVHTRCRTGDGTYESRLIGCALWKSYVADEPAGERRYTGRHWWGDASGEVIEPLVGAEAESMARRLGLRPFGPQETGTTIVVIDPLLEDLQPAQAADYLAETAAWHLWPKMIATGSGQPAMRFTVSCDGRDYPVPDPRQTRPLDMFVAAYEAMIGPDGTDVECGRPRRFLGRMGLVTRIMLPLEPTRASRMLGIEDLIHHVCLMRPAELVVTYHPGPKPPSVNQGYAGVFRGDPGMDDVYAKAEPPTHDAWNPQSLEYPESTFVRTTFRRIHEAVDGLLTLGGTARAGAAKVALGAASSLFSGLVGGAWGIGGATDYGRPGSTATTSSRTSEIDEREAPEPTDNDHVPTGTGSAATLPAADHRSGGDSDIGTVGSADTPTYGTESTARRRPRVQYVGEPYYDDLAETTVLVQEFRLPVPGRQRVRADLAVTLPGSGGREIDPPLGAQMPELLGWQDADGRLHVGPSCEMDGSDVVWRAVVRPAPDTMTEIDIKVAAVTTQ
;
A
#
# COMPACT_ATOMS: atom_id res chain seq x y z
N MET A 1 -24.12 39.79 3.93
CA MET A 1 -22.81 39.37 3.42
C MET A 1 -21.82 39.54 4.53
N THR A 2 -21.64 38.47 5.29
CA THR A 2 -20.54 38.32 6.24
C THR A 2 -19.22 38.34 5.48
N GLU A 3 -18.28 39.20 5.87
CA GLU A 3 -16.93 39.16 5.33
C GLU A 3 -16.08 38.16 6.11
N PRO A 4 -15.64 37.05 5.50
CA PRO A 4 -14.84 36.06 6.21
C PRO A 4 -13.44 36.60 6.50
N ARG A 5 -12.90 36.20 7.65
CA ARG A 5 -11.55 36.56 8.11
C ARG A 5 -10.87 35.36 8.76
N TRP A 6 -9.54 35.36 8.76
CA TRP A 6 -8.76 34.35 9.48
C TRP A 6 -8.77 34.57 10.99
N PHE A 7 -8.71 33.46 11.73
CA PHE A 7 -8.39 33.37 13.15
C PHE A 7 -7.31 32.32 13.35
N SER A 8 -6.29 32.65 14.14
CA SER A 8 -5.26 31.71 14.60
C SER A 8 -5.65 31.19 15.98
N GLN A 9 -5.52 29.88 16.22
CA GLN A 9 -5.84 29.32 17.54
C GLN A 9 -4.71 29.60 18.55
N PRO A 10 -4.96 30.35 19.64
CA PRO A 10 -4.04 30.39 20.76
C PRO A 10 -4.01 29.03 21.46
N TYR A 11 -2.94 28.73 22.20
CA TYR A 11 -3.01 27.59 23.14
C TYR A 11 -4.08 27.87 24.21
N PRO A 12 -5.04 26.95 24.43
CA PRO A 12 -5.96 27.06 25.55
C PRO A 12 -5.25 26.75 26.88
N PRO A 13 -5.74 27.23 28.03
CA PRO A 13 -5.14 26.98 29.34
C PRO A 13 -4.96 25.49 29.68
N GLU A 14 -5.85 24.64 29.17
CA GLU A 14 -5.86 23.19 29.38
C GLU A 14 -4.86 22.45 28.46
N GLY A 15 -4.26 23.14 27.49
CA GLY A 15 -3.38 22.58 26.47
C GLY A 15 -4.11 22.08 25.21
N ALA A 16 -3.39 22.03 24.09
CA ALA A 16 -3.91 21.55 22.81
C ALA A 16 -2.81 20.92 21.93
N SER A 17 -3.21 20.03 21.03
CA SER A 17 -2.32 19.39 20.05
C SER A 17 -1.82 20.38 18.99
N ALA A 18 -0.51 20.65 19.02
CA ALA A 18 0.18 21.48 18.05
C ALA A 18 -0.01 20.96 16.61
N ALA A 19 -0.12 21.87 15.63
CA ALA A 19 -0.18 21.51 14.22
C ALA A 19 1.09 20.79 13.72
N GLU A 20 2.24 21.07 14.33
CA GLU A 20 3.51 20.37 14.05
C GLU A 20 3.47 18.89 14.44
N GLY A 21 2.70 18.51 15.46
CA GLY A 21 2.52 17.11 15.83
C GLY A 21 1.92 16.31 14.68
N ILE A 22 0.89 16.86 14.03
CA ILE A 22 0.25 16.27 12.85
C ILE A 22 1.24 16.18 11.70
N ARG A 23 1.98 17.26 11.40
CA ARG A 23 2.96 17.28 10.29
C ARG A 23 4.14 16.31 10.50
N ASN A 24 4.58 16.11 11.74
CA ASN A 24 5.71 15.25 12.08
C ASN A 24 5.32 13.76 12.25
N GLN A 25 4.07 13.46 12.63
CA GLN A 25 3.54 12.10 12.69
C GLN A 25 3.41 11.42 11.32
N LEU A 26 3.57 12.19 10.23
CA LEU A 26 3.45 11.73 8.84
C LEU A 26 4.76 11.20 8.25
N GLY A 27 5.85 11.15 9.03
CA GLY A 27 7.09 10.44 8.68
C GLY A 27 7.70 10.80 7.31
N ARG A 28 8.32 9.81 6.67
CA ARG A 28 8.52 9.76 5.21
C ARG A 28 7.86 8.47 4.72
N PRO A 29 6.73 8.54 4.01
CA PRO A 29 6.10 7.34 3.44
C PRO A 29 6.96 6.73 2.32
N GLU A 30 6.72 5.45 2.01
CA GLU A 30 7.31 4.79 0.83
C GLU A 30 6.61 5.26 -0.46
N LEU A 31 5.28 5.39 -0.41
CA LEU A 31 4.49 6.04 -1.46
C LEU A 31 4.65 7.57 -1.44
N ASP A 32 4.58 8.17 -2.62
CA ASP A 32 4.61 9.62 -2.78
C ASP A 32 3.31 10.32 -2.33
N LEU A 33 3.35 11.65 -2.15
CA LEU A 33 2.23 12.40 -1.58
C LEU A 33 1.03 12.51 -2.53
N LEU A 34 1.25 12.49 -3.86
CA LEU A 34 0.17 12.51 -4.84
C LEU A 34 -0.55 11.14 -4.88
N THR A 35 0.20 10.05 -4.74
CA THR A 35 -0.37 8.69 -4.61
C THR A 35 -1.18 8.54 -3.32
N ILE A 36 -0.65 8.99 -2.18
CA ILE A 36 -1.42 8.97 -0.91
C ILE A 36 -2.68 9.82 -1.03
N LEU A 37 -2.61 11.00 -1.66
CA LEU A 37 -3.80 11.83 -1.89
C LEU A 37 -4.88 11.08 -2.66
N VAL A 38 -4.56 10.48 -3.79
CA VAL A 38 -5.53 9.77 -4.65
C VAL A 38 -6.23 8.67 -3.85
N ARG A 39 -5.47 7.88 -3.09
CA ARG A 39 -6.01 6.76 -2.28
C ARG A 39 -6.91 7.27 -1.15
N GLU A 40 -6.41 8.17 -0.32
CA GLU A 40 -7.12 8.69 0.86
C GLU A 40 -8.38 9.47 0.48
N SER A 41 -8.30 10.34 -0.54
CA SER A 41 -9.46 11.15 -0.93
C SER A 41 -10.52 10.34 -1.69
N ALA A 42 -10.13 9.35 -2.49
CA ALA A 42 -11.08 8.43 -3.10
C ALA A 42 -11.76 7.53 -2.06
N GLN A 43 -11.02 7.01 -1.07
CA GLN A 43 -11.60 6.25 0.04
C GLN A 43 -12.58 7.09 0.85
N ASN A 44 -12.22 8.31 1.27
CA ASN A 44 -13.14 9.20 1.98
C ASN A 44 -14.41 9.52 1.14
N SER A 45 -14.29 9.55 -0.19
CA SER A 45 -15.44 9.73 -1.10
C SER A 45 -16.33 8.48 -1.14
N TRP A 46 -15.74 7.28 -1.17
CA TRP A 46 -16.46 6.00 -1.15
C TRP A 46 -17.17 5.73 0.18
N ASP A 47 -16.54 6.10 1.29
CA ASP A 47 -17.11 6.03 2.64
C ASP A 47 -18.27 7.03 2.81
N ALA A 48 -18.25 8.13 2.07
CA ALA A 48 -19.31 9.15 2.05
C ALA A 48 -20.43 8.88 1.04
N ARG A 49 -20.39 7.80 0.25
CA ARG A 49 -21.41 7.53 -0.79
C ARG A 49 -22.84 7.46 -0.23
N GLN A 50 -23.82 7.84 -1.06
CA GLN A 50 -25.23 7.61 -0.75
C GLN A 50 -25.56 6.12 -0.93
N THR A 51 -25.89 5.42 0.16
CA THR A 51 -26.16 3.98 0.16
C THR A 51 -27.54 3.61 -0.40
N ASP A 52 -28.43 4.59 -0.52
CA ASP A 52 -29.74 4.54 -1.16
C ASP A 52 -29.69 4.87 -2.67
N SER A 53 -28.55 5.32 -3.18
CA SER A 53 -28.33 5.61 -4.60
C SER A 53 -27.76 4.41 -5.34
N SER A 54 -28.20 4.21 -6.58
CA SER A 54 -27.57 3.29 -7.55
C SER A 54 -26.64 4.01 -8.53
N GLU A 55 -26.56 5.34 -8.48
CA GLU A 55 -25.65 6.14 -9.31
C GLU A 55 -24.20 6.03 -8.80
N PRO A 56 -23.21 5.92 -9.72
CA PRO A 56 -21.79 5.93 -9.35
C PRO A 56 -21.38 7.25 -8.66
N VAL A 57 -20.45 7.15 -7.71
CA VAL A 57 -19.82 8.35 -7.12
C VAL A 57 -18.90 9.00 -8.16
N ASP A 58 -19.14 10.26 -8.49
CA ASP A 58 -18.27 11.04 -9.38
C ASP A 58 -17.14 11.67 -8.57
N TYR A 59 -15.92 11.13 -8.73
CA TYR A 59 -14.69 11.66 -8.15
C TYR A 59 -13.88 12.41 -9.21
N ARG A 60 -13.39 13.61 -8.87
CA ARG A 60 -12.62 14.46 -9.78
C ARG A 60 -11.44 15.13 -9.11
N ILE A 61 -10.34 15.24 -9.85
CA ILE A 61 -9.21 16.13 -9.55
C ILE A 61 -9.09 17.17 -10.67
N ASP A 62 -9.13 18.45 -10.32
CA ASP A 62 -8.97 19.59 -11.24
C ASP A 62 -7.79 20.46 -10.78
N LEU A 63 -6.69 20.41 -11.51
CA LEU A 63 -5.47 21.16 -11.25
C LEU A 63 -5.46 22.41 -12.13
N ARG A 64 -5.55 23.60 -11.55
CA ARG A 64 -5.71 24.81 -12.37
C ARG A 64 -5.08 26.05 -11.77
N THR A 65 -4.76 26.97 -12.67
CA THR A 65 -4.51 28.36 -12.34
C THR A 65 -5.79 29.05 -11.88
N VAL A 66 -5.71 29.92 -10.87
CA VAL A 66 -6.83 30.78 -10.48
C VAL A 66 -7.03 31.83 -11.58
N GLY A 67 -8.12 31.70 -12.33
CA GLY A 67 -8.38 32.51 -13.51
C GLY A 67 -8.40 34.03 -13.25
N PRO A 68 -8.04 34.87 -14.24
CA PRO A 68 -7.92 36.32 -14.08
C PRO A 68 -9.18 37.04 -13.54
N ALA A 69 -10.37 36.48 -13.81
CA ALA A 69 -11.64 37.00 -13.29
C ALA A 69 -11.83 36.80 -11.77
N HIS A 70 -11.11 35.84 -11.17
CA HIS A 70 -11.28 35.45 -9.77
C HIS A 70 -10.07 35.79 -8.88
N ILE A 71 -8.88 35.96 -9.46
CA ILE A 71 -7.64 36.20 -8.68
C ILE A 71 -7.72 37.46 -7.79
N GLY A 72 -8.49 38.48 -8.20
CA GLY A 72 -8.79 39.65 -7.36
C GLY A 72 -9.53 39.26 -6.07
N ALA A 73 -10.63 38.51 -6.18
CA ALA A 73 -11.41 38.02 -5.06
C ALA A 73 -10.58 37.08 -4.15
N TRP A 74 -9.70 36.26 -4.71
CA TRP A 74 -8.76 35.45 -3.92
C TRP A 74 -7.79 36.32 -3.11
N ARG A 75 -7.14 37.31 -3.74
CA ARG A 75 -6.18 38.21 -3.08
C ARG A 75 -6.81 39.18 -2.09
N GLU A 76 -8.09 39.50 -2.24
CA GLU A 76 -8.89 40.31 -1.33
C GLU A 76 -9.38 39.46 -0.14
N LEU A 77 -10.19 38.43 -0.42
CA LEU A 77 -11.02 37.73 0.57
C LEU A 77 -10.24 36.64 1.31
N VAL A 78 -9.47 35.82 0.59
CA VAL A 78 -8.69 34.72 1.20
C VAL A 78 -7.47 35.24 1.95
N LEU A 79 -7.01 36.46 1.66
CA LEU A 79 -5.95 37.14 2.42
C LEU A 79 -6.48 38.09 3.51
N ASN A 80 -7.80 38.25 3.66
CA ASN A 80 -8.42 39.11 4.66
C ASN A 80 -8.18 38.59 6.07
N GLY A 81 -7.56 39.40 6.92
CA GLY A 81 -7.14 39.00 8.27
C GLY A 81 -6.07 37.89 8.33
N ALA A 82 -5.55 37.40 7.20
CA ALA A 82 -4.57 36.31 7.19
C ALA A 82 -3.31 36.70 8.00
N PRO A 83 -2.70 35.78 8.77
CA PRO A 83 -1.46 36.05 9.49
C PRO A 83 -0.33 36.58 8.59
N VAL A 84 0.71 37.12 9.23
CA VAL A 84 1.95 37.48 8.52
C VAL A 84 2.64 36.23 7.99
N THR A 85 3.40 36.37 6.89
CA THR A 85 4.09 35.27 6.18
C THR A 85 4.90 34.36 7.11
N ALA A 86 5.54 34.91 8.14
CA ALA A 86 6.32 34.15 9.13
C ALA A 86 5.49 33.13 9.95
N HIS A 87 4.19 33.35 10.08
CA HIS A 87 3.26 32.48 10.81
C HIS A 87 2.37 31.64 9.87
N LEU A 88 2.03 32.18 8.70
CA LEU A 88 1.33 31.44 7.64
C LEU A 88 1.74 32.01 6.26
N PRO A 89 2.49 31.27 5.41
CA PRO A 89 3.01 31.78 4.14
C PRO A 89 1.98 31.86 3.00
N LEU A 90 0.67 31.79 3.31
CA LEU A 90 -0.45 31.94 2.36
C LEU A 90 -0.36 33.23 1.51
N ARG A 91 0.21 34.30 2.08
CA ARG A 91 0.41 35.57 1.38
C ARG A 91 1.39 35.42 0.22
N ASP A 92 2.39 34.57 0.34
CA ASP A 92 3.42 34.41 -0.68
C ASP A 92 2.86 33.62 -1.86
N SER A 93 2.18 32.50 -1.58
CA SER A 93 1.48 31.65 -2.57
C SER A 93 0.39 32.36 -3.39
N LEU A 94 -0.25 33.40 -2.85
CA LEU A 94 -1.31 34.14 -3.55
C LEU A 94 -0.87 35.48 -4.16
N LYS A 95 0.20 36.12 -3.65
CA LYS A 95 0.70 37.40 -4.20
C LYS A 95 1.77 37.23 -5.26
N HIS A 96 2.66 36.25 -5.15
CA HIS A 96 3.78 36.09 -6.07
C HIS A 96 3.45 35.09 -7.19
N GLY A 97 3.62 35.51 -8.45
CA GLY A 97 3.39 34.66 -9.61
C GLY A 97 1.92 34.26 -9.84
N THR A 98 1.74 33.10 -10.45
CA THR A 98 0.44 32.50 -10.78
C THR A 98 -0.05 31.65 -9.60
N ALA A 99 -1.20 32.00 -9.02
CA ALA A 99 -1.81 31.21 -7.97
C ALA A 99 -2.36 29.90 -8.55
N TRP A 100 -1.80 28.77 -8.13
CA TRP A 100 -2.28 27.44 -8.46
C TRP A 100 -3.22 26.89 -7.38
N MET A 101 -4.16 26.04 -7.80
CA MET A 101 -4.99 25.25 -6.91
C MET A 101 -5.20 23.84 -7.46
N MET A 102 -5.38 22.87 -6.57
CA MET A 102 -5.89 21.54 -6.90
C MET A 102 -7.24 21.36 -6.19
N ALA A 103 -8.32 21.17 -6.94
CA ALA A 103 -9.62 20.83 -6.40
C ALA A 103 -9.85 19.32 -6.50
N ILE A 104 -10.00 18.65 -5.34
CA ILE A 104 -10.45 17.26 -5.24
C ILE A 104 -11.92 17.31 -4.87
N SER A 105 -12.79 16.68 -5.66
CA SER A 105 -14.24 16.80 -5.48
C SER A 105 -15.01 15.51 -5.75
N ASP A 106 -15.94 15.18 -4.86
CA ASP A 106 -16.85 14.05 -4.93
C ASP A 106 -18.30 14.52 -5.12
N ARG A 107 -19.11 13.78 -5.89
CA ARG A 107 -20.57 13.97 -6.03
C ARG A 107 -21.29 12.62 -5.96
N GLY A 108 -22.55 12.63 -5.53
CA GLY A 108 -23.29 11.39 -5.21
C GLY A 108 -23.00 10.87 -3.78
N THR A 109 -22.43 11.72 -2.94
CA THR A 109 -22.09 11.45 -1.54
C THR A 109 -22.98 12.26 -0.59
N LYS A 110 -22.93 11.99 0.71
CA LYS A 110 -23.68 12.74 1.74
C LYS A 110 -23.15 14.15 2.01
N GLY A 111 -21.91 14.46 1.60
CA GLY A 111 -21.20 15.68 2.00
C GLY A 111 -20.84 15.70 3.49
N LEU A 112 -20.28 16.80 3.99
CA LEU A 112 -19.93 16.96 5.41
C LEU A 112 -21.12 17.49 6.23
N GLY A 113 -21.99 16.55 6.63
CA GLY A 113 -23.14 16.75 7.51
C GLY A 113 -22.80 17.03 8.98
N GLY A 114 -23.80 16.90 9.84
CA GLY A 114 -23.67 17.05 11.29
C GLY A 114 -23.42 18.48 11.80
N PRO A 115 -23.20 18.64 13.12
CA PRO A 115 -22.87 19.91 13.75
C PRO A 115 -21.54 20.51 13.26
N THR A 116 -21.43 21.83 13.31
CA THR A 116 -20.23 22.59 12.90
C THR A 116 -19.25 22.89 14.05
N ARG A 117 -19.75 22.87 15.29
CA ARG A 117 -19.00 23.05 16.54
C ARG A 117 -18.83 21.73 17.28
N ALA A 118 -17.64 21.51 17.86
CA ALA A 118 -17.28 20.25 18.52
C ALA A 118 -17.93 20.07 19.90
N ASP A 119 -18.26 21.18 20.59
CA ASP A 119 -19.00 21.20 21.86
C ASP A 119 -20.42 20.63 21.74
N ASN A 120 -21.03 20.76 20.56
CA ASN A 120 -22.40 20.31 20.26
C ASN A 120 -22.44 18.99 19.47
N ALA A 121 -21.31 18.30 19.28
CA ALA A 121 -21.20 17.10 18.46
C ALA A 121 -21.69 15.84 19.22
N ILE A 122 -23.00 15.71 19.40
CA ILE A 122 -23.68 14.57 20.05
C ILE A 122 -24.42 13.74 18.99
N GLY A 123 -24.37 12.40 19.08
CA GLY A 123 -24.93 11.48 18.08
C GLY A 123 -23.87 10.98 17.08
N ASP A 124 -24.30 10.34 15.99
CA ASP A 124 -23.39 9.67 15.04
C ASP A 124 -23.02 10.51 13.81
N ASP A 125 -23.86 11.49 13.43
CA ASP A 125 -23.55 12.43 12.34
C ASP A 125 -22.63 13.55 12.85
N ARG A 126 -21.31 13.36 12.64
CA ARG A 126 -20.26 14.32 13.01
C ARG A 126 -19.32 14.67 11.86
N ASP A 127 -19.70 14.38 10.62
CA ASP A 127 -18.78 14.39 9.46
C ASP A 127 -18.00 15.71 9.34
N PHE A 128 -18.68 16.86 9.50
CA PHE A 128 -18.05 18.17 9.47
C PHE A 128 -17.03 18.36 10.59
N VAL A 129 -17.41 18.18 11.86
CA VAL A 129 -16.50 18.32 13.02
C VAL A 129 -15.32 17.36 12.91
N SER A 130 -15.58 16.08 12.57
CA SER A 130 -14.55 15.07 12.36
C SER A 130 -13.61 15.37 11.19
N PHE A 131 -14.00 16.21 10.21
CA PHE A 131 -13.14 16.61 9.09
C PHE A 131 -12.42 17.95 9.32
N VAL A 132 -13.11 18.94 9.88
CA VAL A 132 -12.69 20.34 9.92
C VAL A 132 -12.07 20.75 11.27
N ARG A 133 -12.53 20.15 12.38
CA ARG A 133 -12.14 20.53 13.74
C ARG A 133 -11.17 19.52 14.35
N ASN A 134 -11.53 18.24 14.31
CA ASN A 134 -10.84 17.15 15.01
C ASN A 134 -9.64 16.59 14.22
N ILE A 135 -8.94 17.45 13.47
CA ILE A 135 -7.78 17.04 12.69
C ILE A 135 -6.64 16.67 13.65
N GLY A 136 -6.11 15.45 13.50
CA GLY A 136 -5.13 14.86 14.40
C GLY A 136 -5.71 13.99 15.52
N GLU A 137 -7.03 13.79 15.59
CA GLU A 137 -7.64 12.77 16.46
C GLU A 137 -7.72 11.41 15.74
N PRO A 138 -7.44 10.28 16.41
CA PRO A 138 -7.67 8.94 15.85
C PRO A 138 -9.16 8.69 15.56
N ARG A 139 -9.48 8.02 14.45
CA ARG A 139 -10.86 7.58 14.17
C ARG A 139 -11.22 6.37 15.05
N ASN A 140 -12.15 6.55 15.98
CA ASN A 140 -12.80 5.46 16.71
C ASN A 140 -14.04 4.95 15.96
N THR A 141 -13.87 4.39 14.75
CA THR A 141 -14.96 3.77 13.97
C THR A 141 -14.68 2.30 13.69
N VAL A 142 -15.58 1.43 14.12
CA VAL A 142 -15.47 -0.04 14.14
C VAL A 142 -15.41 -0.69 12.73
N LEU A 143 -15.49 0.09 11.65
CA LEU A 143 -15.48 -0.40 10.26
C LEU A 143 -14.63 0.49 9.32
N GLY A 144 -13.61 1.18 9.85
CA GLY A 144 -12.74 2.05 9.05
C GLY A 144 -11.34 2.15 9.63
N GLY A 145 -10.41 1.36 9.08
CA GLY A 145 -9.05 1.10 9.62
C GLY A 145 -8.05 2.25 9.69
N GLY A 146 -8.47 3.50 9.54
CA GLY A 146 -7.59 4.68 9.50
C GLY A 146 -7.06 5.07 10.88
N THR A 147 -6.00 4.42 11.35
CA THR A 147 -5.45 4.60 12.71
C THR A 147 -4.37 5.68 12.81
N TYR A 148 -3.91 6.27 11.68
CA TYR A 148 -2.77 7.20 11.68
C TYR A 148 -2.87 8.34 10.66
N GLY A 149 -2.77 9.59 11.15
CA GLY A 149 -2.17 10.75 10.46
C GLY A 149 -2.70 11.22 9.09
N PHE A 150 -2.52 10.39 8.04
CA PHE A 150 -2.51 10.82 6.64
C PHE A 150 -3.88 11.25 6.10
N GLY A 151 -4.95 10.50 6.39
CA GLY A 151 -6.17 10.56 5.57
C GLY A 151 -6.87 11.92 5.47
N LYS A 152 -6.67 12.82 6.44
CA LYS A 152 -7.07 14.23 6.33
C LYS A 152 -5.89 15.20 6.39
N GLY A 153 -4.71 14.75 6.83
CA GLY A 153 -3.47 15.52 6.86
C GLY A 153 -2.88 15.76 5.47
N ILE A 154 -3.10 14.86 4.51
CA ILE A 154 -2.46 14.88 3.19
C ILE A 154 -2.73 16.16 2.39
N PHE A 155 -3.96 16.70 2.46
CA PHE A 155 -4.31 17.98 1.80
C PHE A 155 -3.49 19.17 2.33
N TYR A 156 -3.12 19.14 3.61
CA TYR A 156 -2.28 20.18 4.23
C TYR A 156 -0.79 19.98 3.94
N LEU A 157 -0.33 18.73 3.80
CA LEU A 157 1.03 18.44 3.36
C LEU A 157 1.27 18.85 1.92
N LEU A 158 0.29 18.61 1.04
CA LEU A 158 0.37 19.00 -0.37
C LEU A 158 0.21 20.50 -0.58
N SER A 159 -0.42 21.27 0.32
CA SER A 159 -0.38 22.73 0.21
C SER A 159 0.98 23.26 0.67
N LYS A 160 1.71 23.96 -0.21
CA LYS A 160 2.97 24.63 0.17
C LYS A 160 2.78 25.66 1.28
N CYS A 161 1.60 26.28 1.34
CA CYS A 161 1.20 27.20 2.40
C CYS A 161 0.36 26.55 3.52
N GLY A 162 0.27 25.22 3.54
CA GLY A 162 -0.49 24.46 4.54
C GLY A 162 -1.97 24.82 4.61
N THR A 163 -2.56 25.34 3.52
CA THR A 163 -3.90 25.95 3.50
C THR A 163 -4.82 25.27 2.49
N ILE A 164 -6.05 24.96 2.93
CA ILE A 164 -7.11 24.40 2.09
C ILE A 164 -8.41 25.19 2.24
N LEU A 165 -9.29 25.12 1.24
CA LEU A 165 -10.70 25.49 1.37
C LEU A 165 -11.57 24.24 1.25
N VAL A 166 -12.62 24.14 2.05
CA VAL A 166 -13.60 23.05 2.05
C VAL A 166 -14.96 23.61 1.68
N HIS A 167 -15.44 23.28 0.48
CA HIS A 167 -16.77 23.62 -0.02
C HIS A 167 -17.60 22.34 -0.10
N THR A 168 -18.65 22.24 0.70
CA THR A 168 -19.45 21.03 0.87
C THR A 168 -20.93 21.35 0.76
N ARG A 169 -21.72 20.39 0.30
CA ARG A 169 -23.18 20.46 0.39
C ARG A 169 -23.74 19.13 0.86
N CYS A 170 -24.47 19.19 1.97
CA CYS A 170 -25.05 18.04 2.66
C CYS A 170 -26.57 18.16 2.77
N ARG A 171 -27.24 17.05 3.01
CA ARG A 171 -28.64 17.07 3.46
C ARG A 171 -28.68 17.32 4.96
N THR A 172 -29.58 18.18 5.41
CA THR A 172 -29.88 18.43 6.83
C THR A 172 -30.98 17.49 7.32
N GLY A 173 -31.15 17.37 8.64
CA GLY A 173 -32.13 16.45 9.25
C GLY A 173 -33.60 16.73 8.92
N ASP A 174 -33.91 17.92 8.39
CA ASP A 174 -35.22 18.31 7.87
C ASP A 174 -35.42 17.96 6.38
N GLY A 175 -34.42 17.33 5.75
CA GLY A 175 -34.41 16.95 4.33
C GLY A 175 -34.05 18.08 3.36
N THR A 176 -33.74 19.29 3.85
CA THR A 176 -33.24 20.39 3.00
C THR A 176 -31.74 20.22 2.69
N TYR A 177 -31.17 21.14 1.89
CA TYR A 177 -29.76 21.10 1.50
C TYR A 177 -29.02 22.32 2.03
N GLU A 178 -27.94 22.10 2.76
CA GLU A 178 -27.08 23.17 3.28
C GLU A 178 -25.71 23.16 2.59
N SER A 179 -25.42 24.25 1.89
CA SER A 179 -24.09 24.57 1.33
C SER A 179 -23.22 25.17 2.45
N ARG A 180 -22.00 24.68 2.66
CA ARG A 180 -21.05 25.21 3.66
C ARG A 180 -19.70 25.49 3.00
N LEU A 181 -19.04 26.58 3.39
CA LEU A 181 -17.69 26.95 2.93
C LEU A 181 -16.83 27.42 4.10
N ILE A 182 -15.66 26.79 4.30
CA ILE A 182 -14.69 27.17 5.32
C ILE A 182 -13.25 27.02 4.78
N GLY A 183 -12.34 27.87 5.23
CA GLY A 183 -10.90 27.72 5.00
C GLY A 183 -10.21 27.18 6.25
N CYS A 184 -9.24 26.31 6.07
CA CYS A 184 -8.46 25.70 7.15
C CYS A 184 -6.97 25.78 6.81
N ALA A 185 -6.13 26.07 7.79
CA ALA A 185 -4.68 25.95 7.63
C ALA A 185 -4.00 25.29 8.82
N LEU A 186 -2.98 24.48 8.52
CA LEU A 186 -2.10 23.82 9.49
C LEU A 186 -0.65 24.17 9.17
N TRP A 187 -0.07 25.05 9.97
CA TRP A 187 1.33 25.46 9.85
C TRP A 187 2.15 25.06 11.10
N LYS A 188 3.17 25.86 11.44
CA LYS A 188 3.99 25.67 12.64
C LYS A 188 3.37 26.37 13.85
N SER A 189 3.64 25.86 15.05
CA SER A 189 3.35 26.62 16.26
C SER A 189 4.24 27.86 16.33
N TYR A 190 3.74 28.96 16.91
CA TYR A 190 4.49 30.22 16.99
C TYR A 190 4.15 31.02 18.25
N VAL A 191 4.97 32.02 18.54
CA VAL A 191 4.71 33.07 19.54
C VAL A 191 4.59 34.39 18.79
N ALA A 192 3.68 35.25 19.21
CA ALA A 192 3.50 36.60 18.68
C ALA A 192 3.27 37.61 19.81
N ASP A 193 3.75 38.83 19.63
CA ASP A 193 3.51 39.95 20.54
C ASP A 193 2.06 40.46 20.41
N GLU A 194 1.29 40.36 21.48
CA GLU A 194 -0.02 41.01 21.62
C GLU A 194 0.06 42.22 22.57
N PRO A 195 -0.91 43.15 22.53
CA PRO A 195 -0.98 44.26 23.48
C PRO A 195 -1.02 43.84 24.97
N ALA A 196 -1.34 42.58 25.26
CA ALA A 196 -1.36 41.98 26.59
C ALA A 196 -0.07 41.20 26.95
N GLY A 197 0.93 41.17 26.06
CA GLY A 197 2.17 40.39 26.19
C GLY A 197 2.34 39.33 25.09
N GLU A 198 3.43 38.56 25.16
CA GLU A 198 3.67 37.43 24.26
C GLU A 198 2.57 36.36 24.39
N ARG A 199 2.03 35.90 23.27
CA ARG A 199 1.04 34.82 23.23
C ARG A 199 1.45 33.69 22.29
N ARG A 200 1.26 32.45 22.74
CA ARG A 200 1.57 31.24 21.98
C ARG A 200 0.35 30.74 21.19
N TYR A 201 0.60 30.33 19.95
CA TYR A 201 -0.37 29.84 18.98
C TYR A 201 -0.06 28.41 18.52
N THR A 202 -1.10 27.59 18.31
CA THR A 202 -0.97 26.14 18.02
C THR A 202 -0.51 25.85 16.59
N GLY A 203 -0.57 26.84 15.69
CA GLY A 203 -0.38 26.68 14.25
C GLY A 203 -1.62 26.23 13.48
N ARG A 204 -2.78 26.14 14.15
CA ARG A 204 -4.09 25.91 13.51
C ARG A 204 -4.76 27.25 13.19
N HIS A 205 -5.33 27.37 12.00
CA HIS A 205 -6.05 28.57 11.57
C HIS A 205 -7.34 28.20 10.84
N TRP A 206 -8.38 29.04 10.99
CA TRP A 206 -9.64 28.92 10.25
C TRP A 206 -10.04 30.24 9.62
N TRP A 207 -10.72 30.18 8.47
CA TRP A 207 -11.28 31.31 7.73
C TRP A 207 -12.75 31.05 7.45
N GLY A 208 -13.61 31.99 7.82
CA GLY A 208 -15.06 31.82 7.74
C GLY A 208 -15.79 32.96 8.44
N ASP A 209 -17.05 32.73 8.81
CA ASP A 209 -17.79 33.67 9.66
C ASP A 209 -17.10 33.79 11.01
N ALA A 210 -16.87 35.03 11.42
CA ALA A 210 -16.15 35.41 12.62
C ALA A 210 -16.97 36.36 13.50
N SER A 211 -18.30 36.35 13.34
CA SER A 211 -19.26 37.10 14.13
C SER A 211 -19.46 36.53 15.55
N GLY A 212 -19.25 35.22 15.72
CA GLY A 212 -19.33 34.50 16.98
C GLY A 212 -17.99 34.30 17.70
N GLU A 213 -18.01 33.49 18.76
CA GLU A 213 -16.84 33.16 19.60
C GLU A 213 -15.79 32.28 18.89
N VAL A 214 -16.23 31.51 17.89
CA VAL A 214 -15.42 30.61 17.07
C VAL A 214 -15.67 30.89 15.60
N ILE A 215 -14.67 30.61 14.75
CA ILE A 215 -14.86 30.73 13.29
C ILE A 215 -15.78 29.62 12.80
N GLU A 216 -16.94 29.98 12.28
CA GLU A 216 -17.92 29.08 11.66
C GLU A 216 -17.78 29.06 10.14
N PRO A 217 -18.24 28.00 9.44
CA PRO A 217 -18.37 28.04 7.99
C PRO A 217 -19.34 29.16 7.57
N LEU A 218 -19.10 29.75 6.40
CA LEU A 218 -20.19 30.42 5.68
C LEU A 218 -21.24 29.36 5.32
N VAL A 219 -22.53 29.69 5.43
CA VAL A 219 -23.63 28.75 5.19
C VAL A 219 -24.62 29.25 4.13
N GLY A 220 -25.32 28.31 3.49
CA GLY A 220 -26.39 28.55 2.51
C GLY A 220 -25.99 29.52 1.39
N ALA A 221 -26.81 30.54 1.18
CA ALA A 221 -26.61 31.53 0.12
C ALA A 221 -25.30 32.34 0.25
N GLU A 222 -24.77 32.54 1.46
CA GLU A 222 -23.48 33.22 1.65
C GLU A 222 -22.31 32.33 1.21
N ALA A 223 -22.35 31.03 1.56
CA ALA A 223 -21.38 30.03 1.09
C ALA A 223 -21.34 29.95 -0.43
N GLU A 224 -22.50 29.85 -1.07
CA GLU A 224 -22.61 29.75 -2.53
C GLU A 224 -22.18 31.03 -3.24
N SER A 225 -22.51 32.20 -2.69
CA SER A 225 -22.06 33.49 -3.21
C SER A 225 -20.54 33.60 -3.16
N MET A 226 -19.93 33.23 -2.03
CA MET A 226 -18.48 33.22 -1.86
C MET A 226 -17.79 32.20 -2.78
N ALA A 227 -18.32 30.97 -2.88
CA ALA A 227 -17.81 29.95 -3.80
C ALA A 227 -17.81 30.44 -5.25
N ARG A 228 -18.88 31.11 -5.70
CA ARG A 228 -18.94 31.75 -7.02
C ARG A 228 -17.92 32.88 -7.20
N ARG A 229 -17.73 33.76 -6.20
CA ARG A 229 -16.69 34.82 -6.24
C ARG A 229 -15.29 34.23 -6.40
N LEU A 230 -15.00 33.13 -5.71
CA LEU A 230 -13.73 32.39 -5.79
C LEU A 230 -13.60 31.50 -7.05
N GLY A 231 -14.64 31.43 -7.90
CA GLY A 231 -14.63 30.62 -9.13
C GLY A 231 -14.68 29.11 -8.89
N LEU A 232 -15.15 28.67 -7.71
CA LEU A 232 -15.34 27.26 -7.40
C LEU A 232 -16.58 26.71 -8.14
N ARG A 233 -16.54 25.43 -8.52
CA ARG A 233 -17.68 24.77 -9.18
C ARG A 233 -18.89 24.77 -8.23
N PRO A 234 -20.05 25.37 -8.62
CA PRO A 234 -21.25 25.33 -7.80
C PRO A 234 -21.85 23.91 -7.78
N PHE A 235 -22.65 23.62 -6.77
CA PHE A 235 -23.45 22.40 -6.73
C PHE A 235 -24.70 22.54 -7.61
N GLY A 236 -25.09 21.46 -8.31
CA GLY A 236 -26.39 21.36 -8.98
C GLY A 236 -27.57 21.36 -7.98
N PRO A 237 -28.84 21.60 -8.38
CA PRO A 237 -29.94 21.88 -7.46
C PRO A 237 -30.16 20.87 -6.32
N GLN A 238 -30.00 19.57 -6.61
CA GLN A 238 -30.07 18.45 -5.66
C GLN A 238 -28.71 17.73 -5.48
N GLU A 239 -27.64 18.32 -6.02
CA GLU A 239 -26.29 17.73 -5.99
C GLU A 239 -25.66 17.96 -4.61
N THR A 240 -25.11 16.90 -4.03
CA THR A 240 -24.39 16.90 -2.75
C THR A 240 -22.99 16.31 -2.90
N GLY A 241 -22.15 16.62 -1.92
CA GLY A 241 -20.79 16.11 -1.78
C GLY A 241 -19.80 17.19 -1.38
N THR A 242 -18.51 16.89 -1.52
CA THR A 242 -17.43 17.76 -1.04
C THR A 242 -16.54 18.25 -2.18
N THR A 243 -15.84 19.36 -1.96
CA THR A 243 -14.82 19.92 -2.83
C THR A 243 -13.74 20.52 -1.93
N ILE A 244 -12.58 19.87 -1.89
CA ILE A 244 -11.42 20.29 -1.12
C ILE A 244 -10.45 20.96 -2.09
N VAL A 245 -10.12 22.21 -1.83
CA VAL A 245 -9.22 23.03 -2.65
C VAL A 245 -7.90 23.18 -1.92
N VAL A 246 -6.86 22.50 -2.39
CA VAL A 246 -5.48 22.66 -1.94
C VAL A 246 -4.90 23.90 -2.61
N ILE A 247 -4.50 24.89 -1.82
CA ILE A 247 -3.90 26.14 -2.33
C ILE A 247 -2.41 25.93 -2.55
N ASP A 248 -1.90 26.31 -3.73
CA ASP A 248 -0.50 26.19 -4.15
C ASP A 248 0.06 24.76 -3.89
N PRO A 249 -0.44 23.76 -4.65
CA PRO A 249 -0.05 22.37 -4.45
C PRO A 249 1.43 22.13 -4.76
N LEU A 250 2.04 21.26 -3.96
CA LEU A 250 3.32 20.62 -4.21
C LEU A 250 3.09 19.47 -5.19
N LEU A 251 3.84 19.48 -6.30
CA LEU A 251 3.69 18.53 -7.40
C LEU A 251 4.93 17.65 -7.61
N GLU A 252 5.81 17.57 -6.60
CA GLU A 252 7.01 16.71 -6.63
C GLU A 252 7.84 16.87 -7.91
N ASP A 253 8.19 18.13 -8.19
CA ASP A 253 8.96 18.60 -9.35
C ASP A 253 8.32 18.34 -10.74
N LEU A 254 7.14 17.73 -10.80
CA LEU A 254 6.35 17.61 -12.03
C LEU A 254 5.79 18.96 -12.47
N GLN A 255 5.77 19.19 -13.78
CA GLN A 255 4.95 20.26 -14.35
C GLN A 255 3.46 19.90 -14.23
N PRO A 256 2.54 20.88 -14.11
CA PRO A 256 1.11 20.62 -13.87
C PRO A 256 0.46 19.61 -14.83
N ALA A 257 0.79 19.67 -16.12
CA ALA A 257 0.32 18.70 -17.11
C ALA A 257 0.82 17.27 -16.83
N GLN A 258 2.07 17.11 -16.41
CA GLN A 258 2.65 15.80 -16.06
C GLN A 258 2.10 15.29 -14.72
N ALA A 259 1.79 16.19 -13.78
CA ALA A 259 1.13 15.84 -12.53
C ALA A 259 -0.31 15.36 -12.77
N ALA A 260 -1.05 15.98 -13.69
CA ALA A 260 -2.40 15.53 -14.06
C ALA A 260 -2.40 14.16 -14.76
N ASP A 261 -1.46 13.94 -15.68
CA ASP A 261 -1.22 12.65 -16.34
C ASP A 261 -0.88 11.56 -15.31
N TYR A 262 0.05 11.85 -14.40
CA TYR A 262 0.42 10.95 -13.30
C TYR A 262 -0.74 10.63 -12.36
N LEU A 263 -1.53 11.64 -11.95
CA LEU A 263 -2.72 11.45 -11.12
C LEU A 263 -3.78 10.58 -11.81
N ALA A 264 -3.90 10.66 -13.14
CA ALA A 264 -4.81 9.82 -13.92
C ALA A 264 -4.34 8.36 -13.96
N GLU A 265 -3.04 8.11 -14.18
CA GLU A 265 -2.47 6.75 -14.07
C GLU A 265 -2.62 6.17 -12.66
N THR A 266 -2.25 6.94 -11.64
CA THR A 266 -2.33 6.54 -10.22
C THR A 266 -3.77 6.23 -9.82
N ALA A 267 -4.76 6.98 -10.32
CA ALA A 267 -6.18 6.65 -10.12
C ALA A 267 -6.53 5.29 -10.75
N ALA A 268 -6.10 5.00 -11.97
CA ALA A 268 -6.32 3.68 -12.57
C ALA A 268 -5.63 2.57 -11.73
N TRP A 269 -4.37 2.75 -11.35
CA TRP A 269 -3.61 1.75 -10.60
C TRP A 269 -4.17 1.44 -9.20
N HIS A 270 -4.72 2.41 -8.47
CA HIS A 270 -5.25 2.17 -7.13
C HIS A 270 -6.77 1.99 -7.05
N LEU A 271 -7.53 2.39 -8.08
CA LEU A 271 -8.99 2.52 -8.01
C LEU A 271 -9.71 1.78 -9.17
N TRP A 272 -9.01 1.07 -10.05
CA TRP A 272 -9.62 0.22 -11.09
C TRP A 272 -10.76 -0.70 -10.65
N PRO A 273 -10.81 -1.28 -9.41
CA PRO A 273 -11.92 -2.14 -9.01
C PRO A 273 -13.25 -1.39 -8.95
N LYS A 274 -13.20 -0.07 -8.70
CA LYS A 274 -14.37 0.81 -8.70
C LYS A 274 -14.69 1.36 -10.09
N MET A 275 -13.76 1.26 -11.04
CA MET A 275 -13.94 1.65 -12.45
C MET A 275 -14.61 0.58 -13.30
N ILE A 276 -14.60 -0.69 -12.87
CA ILE A 276 -15.23 -1.79 -13.60
C ILE A 276 -16.67 -2.00 -13.12
N ALA A 277 -17.57 -2.26 -14.08
CA ALA A 277 -18.95 -2.59 -13.78
C ALA A 277 -19.09 -4.06 -13.33
N THR A 278 -19.59 -4.27 -12.12
CA THR A 278 -19.86 -5.60 -11.56
C THR A 278 -21.36 -5.77 -11.31
N GLY A 279 -21.97 -6.78 -11.94
CA GLY A 279 -23.40 -7.11 -11.79
C GLY A 279 -24.38 -6.09 -12.41
N SER A 280 -24.42 -4.87 -11.89
CA SER A 280 -25.39 -3.82 -12.23
C SER A 280 -25.21 -3.18 -13.63
N GLY A 281 -24.10 -3.45 -14.30
CA GLY A 281 -23.75 -2.86 -15.59
C GLY A 281 -23.18 -1.43 -15.51
N GLN A 282 -23.06 -0.84 -14.32
CA GLN A 282 -22.36 0.44 -14.09
C GLN A 282 -21.19 0.28 -13.11
N PRO A 283 -20.12 1.09 -13.24
CA PRO A 283 -19.01 1.12 -12.29
C PRO A 283 -19.46 1.70 -10.94
N ALA A 284 -18.76 1.37 -9.86
CA ALA A 284 -19.08 1.90 -8.53
C ALA A 284 -18.69 3.39 -8.38
N MET A 285 -17.66 3.83 -9.11
CA MET A 285 -17.17 5.21 -9.12
C MET A 285 -16.73 5.61 -10.53
N ARG A 286 -16.86 6.90 -10.86
CA ARG A 286 -16.31 7.51 -12.08
C ARG A 286 -15.21 8.48 -11.69
N PHE A 287 -14.09 8.44 -12.42
CA PHE A 287 -12.90 9.24 -12.13
C PHE A 287 -12.63 10.21 -13.27
N THR A 288 -12.29 11.46 -12.96
CA THR A 288 -11.89 12.48 -13.94
C THR A 288 -10.67 13.23 -13.43
N VAL A 289 -9.66 13.41 -14.28
CA VAL A 289 -8.54 14.32 -14.00
C VAL A 289 -8.49 15.40 -15.09
N SER A 290 -8.24 16.64 -14.69
CA SER A 290 -8.13 17.78 -15.61
C SER A 290 -7.03 18.74 -15.18
N CYS A 291 -6.38 19.40 -16.14
CA CYS A 291 -5.43 20.49 -15.90
C CYS A 291 -5.76 21.71 -16.76
N ASP A 292 -5.97 22.88 -16.13
CA ASP A 292 -6.38 24.14 -16.80
C ASP A 292 -7.52 23.95 -17.82
N GLY A 293 -8.51 23.10 -17.49
CA GLY A 293 -9.66 22.80 -18.35
C GLY A 293 -9.40 21.85 -19.52
N ARG A 294 -8.20 21.27 -19.64
CA ARG A 294 -7.91 20.11 -20.50
C ARG A 294 -8.09 18.82 -19.70
N ASP A 295 -8.85 17.87 -20.24
CA ASP A 295 -9.01 16.54 -19.64
C ASP A 295 -7.77 15.66 -19.84
N TYR A 296 -7.44 14.88 -18.81
CA TYR A 296 -6.43 13.83 -18.79
C TYR A 296 -7.17 12.52 -18.47
N PRO A 297 -7.42 11.67 -19.48
CA PRO A 297 -8.29 10.51 -19.31
C PRO A 297 -7.66 9.49 -18.37
N VAL A 298 -8.41 9.07 -17.34
CA VAL A 298 -8.02 7.96 -16.48
C VAL A 298 -8.02 6.67 -17.33
N PRO A 299 -6.89 5.95 -17.45
CA PRO A 299 -6.78 4.80 -18.34
C PRO A 299 -7.82 3.71 -18.03
N ASP A 300 -8.52 3.19 -19.04
CA ASP A 300 -9.45 2.07 -18.85
C ASP A 300 -8.66 0.81 -18.45
N PRO A 301 -8.87 0.26 -17.24
CA PRO A 301 -8.11 -0.88 -16.76
C PRO A 301 -8.36 -2.16 -17.56
N ARG A 302 -9.45 -2.28 -18.34
CA ARG A 302 -9.67 -3.41 -19.25
C ARG A 302 -8.85 -3.33 -20.55
N GLN A 303 -8.37 -2.15 -20.90
CA GLN A 303 -7.64 -1.89 -22.15
C GLN A 303 -6.16 -1.57 -21.91
N THR A 304 -5.80 -1.16 -20.69
CA THR A 304 -4.45 -0.73 -20.30
C THR A 304 -3.64 -1.92 -19.82
N ARG A 305 -2.50 -2.19 -20.46
CA ARG A 305 -1.57 -3.24 -20.00
C ARG A 305 -0.67 -2.72 -18.88
N PRO A 306 -0.42 -3.49 -17.80
CA PRO A 306 -0.93 -4.84 -17.52
C PRO A 306 -2.17 -4.86 -16.60
N LEU A 307 -2.87 -3.72 -16.39
CA LEU A 307 -4.10 -3.65 -15.59
C LEU A 307 -5.18 -4.62 -16.09
N ASP A 308 -5.21 -4.87 -17.41
CA ASP A 308 -6.10 -5.82 -18.07
C ASP A 308 -5.98 -7.26 -17.52
N MET A 309 -4.78 -7.62 -17.03
CA MET A 309 -4.55 -8.91 -16.39
C MET A 309 -5.06 -8.95 -14.95
N PHE A 310 -4.97 -7.86 -14.19
CA PHE A 310 -5.58 -7.78 -12.85
C PHE A 310 -7.11 -7.78 -12.93
N VAL A 311 -7.70 -7.08 -13.89
CA VAL A 311 -9.15 -7.14 -14.13
C VAL A 311 -9.58 -8.57 -14.47
N ALA A 312 -8.87 -9.25 -15.36
CA ALA A 312 -9.17 -10.64 -15.70
C ALA A 312 -9.01 -11.61 -14.50
N ALA A 313 -8.02 -11.39 -13.63
CA ALA A 313 -7.86 -12.17 -12.40
C ALA A 313 -8.99 -11.90 -11.38
N TYR A 314 -9.49 -10.67 -11.28
CA TYR A 314 -10.64 -10.33 -10.44
C TYR A 314 -11.96 -10.88 -10.99
N GLU A 315 -12.17 -10.86 -12.31
CA GLU A 315 -13.32 -11.50 -12.94
C GLU A 315 -13.30 -13.02 -12.73
N ALA A 316 -12.13 -13.66 -12.84
CA ALA A 316 -11.96 -15.08 -12.48
C ALA A 316 -12.23 -15.35 -10.98
N MET A 317 -11.73 -14.49 -10.07
CA MET A 317 -11.97 -14.57 -8.62
C MET A 317 -13.46 -14.53 -8.25
N ILE A 318 -14.26 -13.71 -8.94
CA ILE A 318 -15.71 -13.64 -8.73
C ILE A 318 -16.41 -14.85 -9.35
N GLY A 319 -15.92 -15.33 -10.49
CA GLY A 319 -16.46 -16.46 -11.23
C GLY A 319 -16.34 -17.83 -10.53
N PRO A 320 -16.66 -18.92 -11.25
CA PRO A 320 -16.53 -20.28 -10.74
C PRO A 320 -15.07 -20.69 -10.50
N ASP A 321 -14.13 -20.12 -11.26
CA ASP A 321 -12.69 -20.42 -11.20
C ASP A 321 -11.98 -19.79 -9.99
N GLY A 322 -12.67 -18.93 -9.23
CA GLY A 322 -12.15 -18.29 -8.03
C GLY A 322 -11.88 -19.31 -6.92
N THR A 323 -10.65 -19.32 -6.41
CA THR A 323 -10.17 -20.24 -5.38
C THR A 323 -10.36 -19.65 -3.99
N ASP A 324 -10.96 -20.43 -3.10
CA ASP A 324 -11.18 -20.07 -1.70
C ASP A 324 -9.90 -20.20 -0.86
N VAL A 325 -9.62 -19.19 -0.04
CA VAL A 325 -8.38 -19.09 0.75
C VAL A 325 -8.71 -19.28 2.22
N GLU A 326 -8.19 -20.36 2.81
CA GLU A 326 -8.50 -20.74 4.20
C GLU A 326 -7.27 -20.95 5.08
N CYS A 327 -7.41 -20.51 6.35
CA CYS A 327 -6.59 -20.94 7.45
C CYS A 327 -7.23 -22.15 8.14
N GLY A 328 -6.46 -23.24 8.30
CA GLY A 328 -6.95 -24.47 8.93
C GLY A 328 -6.85 -24.50 10.46
N ARG A 329 -5.89 -23.76 11.05
CA ARG A 329 -5.64 -23.69 12.50
C ARG A 329 -5.06 -22.30 12.86
N PRO A 330 -5.86 -21.41 13.50
CA PRO A 330 -7.29 -21.53 13.77
C PRO A 330 -8.10 -21.64 12.47
N ARG A 331 -9.29 -22.27 12.50
CA ARG A 331 -10.15 -22.34 11.32
C ARG A 331 -10.73 -20.97 11.00
N ARG A 332 -10.42 -20.43 9.82
CA ARG A 332 -10.95 -19.15 9.34
C ARG A 332 -10.91 -19.09 7.81
N PHE A 333 -12.03 -18.74 7.19
CA PHE A 333 -12.07 -18.32 5.80
C PHE A 333 -11.43 -16.93 5.71
N LEU A 334 -10.44 -16.75 4.82
CA LEU A 334 -9.61 -15.55 4.74
C LEU A 334 -10.07 -14.61 3.62
N GLY A 335 -10.57 -15.18 2.53
CA GLY A 335 -10.97 -14.46 1.33
C GLY A 335 -10.96 -15.37 0.11
N ARG A 336 -11.01 -14.76 -1.08
CA ARG A 336 -11.03 -15.48 -2.37
C ARG A 336 -9.94 -14.93 -3.29
N MET A 337 -9.42 -15.78 -4.15
CA MET A 337 -8.32 -15.48 -5.07
C MET A 337 -8.66 -15.86 -6.51
N GLY A 338 -8.19 -15.07 -7.47
CA GLY A 338 -8.16 -15.42 -8.88
C GLY A 338 -6.77 -15.20 -9.46
N LEU A 339 -6.41 -15.98 -10.49
CA LEU A 339 -5.10 -15.99 -11.13
C LEU A 339 -5.25 -16.14 -12.64
N VAL A 340 -4.46 -15.38 -13.40
CA VAL A 340 -4.34 -15.52 -14.86
C VAL A 340 -2.88 -15.49 -15.28
N THR A 341 -2.51 -16.31 -16.25
CA THR A 341 -1.21 -16.22 -16.96
C THR A 341 -1.44 -15.97 -18.44
N ARG A 342 -0.56 -15.19 -19.07
CA ARG A 342 -0.62 -14.87 -20.50
C ARG A 342 0.79 -14.81 -21.09
N ILE A 343 0.91 -15.19 -22.36
CA ILE A 343 2.05 -14.79 -23.18
C ILE A 343 1.88 -13.31 -23.50
N MET A 344 2.92 -12.51 -23.28
CA MET A 344 2.87 -11.06 -23.43
C MET A 344 4.24 -10.49 -23.79
N LEU A 345 4.24 -9.35 -24.48
CA LEU A 345 5.47 -8.57 -24.70
C LEU A 345 5.92 -7.90 -23.38
N PRO A 346 7.21 -7.59 -23.21
CA PRO A 346 7.68 -6.72 -22.13
C PRO A 346 6.86 -5.44 -22.02
N LEU A 347 6.76 -4.93 -20.80
CA LEU A 347 6.04 -3.70 -20.48
C LEU A 347 6.96 -2.48 -20.63
N GLU A 348 6.38 -1.35 -21.02
CA GLU A 348 7.01 -0.03 -20.87
C GLU A 348 6.49 0.58 -19.56
N PRO A 349 7.32 0.68 -18.50
CA PRO A 349 6.82 1.11 -17.20
C PRO A 349 6.62 2.63 -17.11
N THR A 350 5.49 3.01 -16.51
CA THR A 350 5.12 4.41 -16.28
C THR A 350 5.65 4.90 -14.92
N ARG A 351 5.42 6.16 -14.54
CA ARG A 351 5.80 6.62 -13.18
C ARG A 351 4.96 5.87 -12.12
N ALA A 352 3.67 5.66 -12.39
CA ALA A 352 2.78 4.95 -11.47
C ALA A 352 3.14 3.46 -11.36
N SER A 353 3.45 2.76 -12.46
CA SER A 353 3.79 1.33 -12.37
C SER A 353 5.11 1.07 -11.62
N ARG A 354 6.14 1.93 -11.82
CA ARG A 354 7.41 1.84 -11.08
C ARG A 354 7.22 2.03 -9.56
N MET A 355 6.33 2.93 -9.14
CA MET A 355 6.00 3.14 -7.72
C MET A 355 5.43 1.86 -7.05
N LEU A 356 4.96 0.91 -7.86
CA LEU A 356 4.36 -0.35 -7.44
C LEU A 356 5.28 -1.57 -7.66
N GLY A 357 6.54 -1.35 -8.03
CA GLY A 357 7.49 -2.43 -8.38
C GLY A 357 7.21 -3.11 -9.73
N ILE A 358 6.29 -2.57 -10.54
CA ILE A 358 5.90 -3.13 -11.83
C ILE A 358 6.69 -2.43 -12.94
N GLU A 359 7.82 -3.04 -13.28
CA GLU A 359 8.72 -2.59 -14.35
C GLU A 359 8.39 -3.24 -15.71
N ASP A 360 9.25 -4.12 -16.21
CA ASP A 360 9.16 -4.75 -17.53
C ASP A 360 8.31 -6.04 -17.54
N LEU A 361 8.14 -6.70 -16.40
CA LEU A 361 7.50 -8.01 -16.25
C LEU A 361 6.46 -8.04 -15.13
N ILE A 362 5.21 -8.41 -15.45
CA ILE A 362 4.17 -8.63 -14.44
C ILE A 362 4.23 -10.05 -13.86
N HIS A 363 4.39 -10.11 -12.53
CA HIS A 363 4.49 -11.33 -11.74
C HIS A 363 3.90 -11.09 -10.33
N HIS A 364 2.74 -10.44 -10.27
CA HIS A 364 2.22 -9.78 -9.08
C HIS A 364 0.79 -10.24 -8.71
N VAL A 365 0.45 -10.16 -7.42
CA VAL A 365 -0.88 -10.39 -6.88
C VAL A 365 -1.39 -9.12 -6.20
N CYS A 366 -2.44 -8.52 -6.76
CA CYS A 366 -3.13 -7.37 -6.16
C CYS A 366 -3.85 -7.81 -4.88
N LEU A 367 -3.47 -7.24 -3.74
CA LEU A 367 -4.08 -7.50 -2.44
C LEU A 367 -5.15 -6.43 -2.16
N MET A 368 -6.34 -6.87 -1.76
CA MET A 368 -7.51 -6.01 -1.70
C MET A 368 -8.33 -6.19 -0.42
N ARG A 369 -8.85 -5.07 0.08
CA ARG A 369 -9.90 -5.04 1.09
C ARG A 369 -11.17 -5.74 0.60
N PRO A 370 -12.02 -6.26 1.50
CA PRO A 370 -13.42 -6.56 1.24
C PRO A 370 -14.18 -5.43 0.52
N ALA A 371 -13.89 -4.18 0.89
CA ALA A 371 -14.42 -2.97 0.25
C ALA A 371 -13.85 -2.66 -1.15
N GLU A 372 -12.94 -3.51 -1.66
CA GLU A 372 -12.27 -3.43 -2.97
C GLU A 372 -11.35 -2.22 -3.16
N LEU A 373 -10.77 -1.77 -2.04
CA LEU A 373 -9.65 -0.85 -2.04
C LEU A 373 -8.37 -1.67 -2.27
N VAL A 374 -7.55 -1.24 -3.25
CA VAL A 374 -6.23 -1.83 -3.51
C VAL A 374 -5.29 -1.44 -2.37
N VAL A 375 -4.79 -2.44 -1.65
CA VAL A 375 -3.76 -2.27 -0.61
C VAL A 375 -2.40 -2.18 -1.32
N THR A 376 -2.03 -3.21 -2.06
CA THR A 376 -0.71 -3.31 -2.71
C THR A 376 -0.67 -4.32 -3.85
N TYR A 377 0.41 -4.30 -4.64
CA TYR A 377 0.70 -5.29 -5.67
C TYR A 377 1.86 -6.17 -5.22
N HIS A 378 1.55 -7.29 -4.56
CA HIS A 378 2.57 -8.14 -3.96
C HIS A 378 3.32 -8.95 -5.03
N PRO A 379 4.66 -8.82 -5.15
CA PRO A 379 5.44 -9.61 -6.10
C PRO A 379 5.50 -11.08 -5.68
N GLY A 380 5.40 -11.99 -6.65
CA GLY A 380 5.65 -13.43 -6.46
C GLY A 380 6.92 -13.90 -7.15
N PRO A 381 7.10 -15.22 -7.36
CA PRO A 381 8.22 -15.74 -8.14
C PRO A 381 8.17 -15.28 -9.61
N LYS A 382 9.31 -14.84 -10.17
CA LYS A 382 9.39 -14.46 -11.59
C LYS A 382 9.09 -15.67 -12.50
N PRO A 383 8.26 -15.52 -13.55
CA PRO A 383 8.04 -16.54 -14.57
C PRO A 383 9.34 -17.03 -15.23
N PRO A 384 9.39 -18.29 -15.71
CA PRO A 384 10.57 -18.86 -16.34
C PRO A 384 10.91 -18.25 -17.72
N SER A 385 10.05 -17.37 -18.25
CA SER A 385 10.24 -16.68 -19.53
C SER A 385 9.81 -15.22 -19.41
N VAL A 386 10.63 -14.30 -19.93
CA VAL A 386 10.34 -12.86 -20.00
C VAL A 386 9.11 -12.53 -20.87
N ASN A 387 8.71 -13.45 -21.75
CA ASN A 387 7.52 -13.30 -22.60
C ASN A 387 6.25 -13.91 -21.98
N GLN A 388 6.29 -14.30 -20.69
CA GLN A 388 5.15 -14.83 -19.96
C GLN A 388 4.97 -14.04 -18.66
N GLY A 389 3.78 -13.49 -18.47
CA GLY A 389 3.40 -12.86 -17.20
C GLY A 389 2.29 -13.61 -16.49
N TYR A 390 2.09 -13.29 -15.21
CA TYR A 390 0.85 -13.61 -14.52
C TYR A 390 0.41 -12.43 -13.65
N ALA A 391 -0.90 -12.34 -13.45
CA ALA A 391 -1.52 -11.46 -12.49
C ALA A 391 -2.44 -12.28 -11.58
N GLY A 392 -2.42 -11.98 -10.29
CA GLY A 392 -3.41 -12.47 -9.34
C GLY A 392 -4.17 -11.33 -8.70
N VAL A 393 -5.33 -11.67 -8.14
CA VAL A 393 -6.09 -10.79 -7.26
C VAL A 393 -6.52 -11.62 -6.05
N PHE A 394 -6.28 -11.11 -4.85
CA PHE A 394 -6.82 -11.63 -3.60
C PHE A 394 -7.71 -10.56 -2.96
N ARG A 395 -8.96 -10.90 -2.69
CA ARG A 395 -9.89 -10.07 -1.92
C ARG A 395 -10.18 -10.73 -0.58
N GLY A 396 -9.91 -10.01 0.51
CA GLY A 396 -10.23 -10.45 1.86
C GLY A 396 -11.74 -10.69 2.07
N ASP A 397 -12.07 -11.59 2.98
CA ASP A 397 -13.44 -11.83 3.44
C ASP A 397 -13.95 -10.65 4.29
N PRO A 398 -15.23 -10.23 4.20
CA PRO A 398 -15.79 -9.18 5.06
C PRO A 398 -15.62 -9.42 6.56
N GLY A 399 -15.64 -10.68 7.02
CA GLY A 399 -15.36 -11.03 8.42
C GLY A 399 -13.88 -10.94 8.81
N MET A 400 -12.98 -10.62 7.87
CA MET A 400 -11.55 -10.41 8.09
C MET A 400 -11.12 -8.94 7.97
N ASP A 401 -12.05 -8.02 7.69
CA ASP A 401 -11.76 -6.61 7.46
C ASP A 401 -10.97 -5.97 8.62
N ASP A 402 -11.42 -6.13 9.87
CA ASP A 402 -10.74 -5.62 11.07
C ASP A 402 -9.29 -6.14 11.21
N VAL A 403 -9.08 -7.42 10.90
CA VAL A 403 -7.77 -8.09 11.03
C VAL A 403 -6.80 -7.55 9.99
N TYR A 404 -7.24 -7.44 8.73
CA TYR A 404 -6.43 -6.84 7.68
C TYR A 404 -6.20 -5.34 7.97
N ALA A 405 -7.13 -4.63 8.60
CA ALA A 405 -6.97 -3.19 8.90
C ALA A 405 -5.87 -2.94 9.93
N LYS A 406 -5.84 -3.74 11.00
CA LYS A 406 -4.76 -3.70 11.99
C LYS A 406 -3.40 -4.12 11.42
N ALA A 407 -3.38 -4.85 10.31
CA ALA A 407 -2.15 -5.23 9.60
C ALA A 407 -1.59 -4.10 8.74
N GLU A 408 -2.37 -3.06 8.45
CA GLU A 408 -1.99 -1.98 7.54
C GLU A 408 -1.18 -0.89 8.26
N PRO A 409 -0.11 -0.37 7.62
CA PRO A 409 0.57 0.84 8.09
C PRO A 409 -0.31 2.07 7.84
N PRO A 410 0.07 3.25 8.38
CA PRO A 410 -0.61 4.54 8.16
C PRO A 410 -0.97 4.90 6.71
N THR A 411 -0.18 4.39 5.77
CA THR A 411 -0.26 4.63 4.32
C THR A 411 -1.10 3.58 3.59
N HIS A 412 -1.65 2.59 4.29
CA HIS A 412 -2.51 1.52 3.75
C HIS A 412 -1.87 0.72 2.59
N ASP A 413 -0.55 0.68 2.47
CA ASP A 413 0.22 0.20 1.31
C ASP A 413 0.83 -1.21 1.46
N ALA A 414 0.64 -1.86 2.60
CA ALA A 414 1.11 -3.21 2.89
C ALA A 414 0.25 -3.91 3.94
N TRP A 415 0.37 -5.24 4.05
CA TRP A 415 -0.09 -6.01 5.21
C TRP A 415 1.12 -6.56 5.97
N ASN A 416 1.24 -6.19 7.24
CA ASN A 416 2.37 -6.48 8.11
C ASN A 416 1.97 -7.46 9.24
N PRO A 417 2.10 -8.79 9.07
CA PRO A 417 1.72 -9.75 10.12
C PRO A 417 2.54 -9.65 11.42
N GLN A 418 3.61 -8.85 11.43
CA GLN A 418 4.46 -8.58 12.60
C GLN A 418 3.86 -7.53 13.55
N SER A 419 2.93 -6.67 13.10
CA SER A 419 2.23 -5.70 13.98
C SER A 419 1.10 -6.34 14.78
N LEU A 420 0.71 -7.58 14.44
CA LEU A 420 -0.44 -8.28 14.98
C LEU A 420 -0.06 -9.29 16.06
N GLU A 421 -0.92 -9.43 17.06
CA GLU A 421 -0.84 -10.52 18.04
C GLU A 421 -1.38 -11.84 17.47
N TYR A 422 -1.26 -12.93 18.23
CA TYR A 422 -1.92 -14.20 17.92
C TYR A 422 -3.38 -14.14 18.37
N PRO A 423 -4.37 -14.61 17.58
CA PRO A 423 -4.24 -15.37 16.33
C PRO A 423 -4.19 -14.53 15.05
N GLU A 424 -4.45 -13.23 15.12
CA GLU A 424 -4.62 -12.34 13.95
C GLU A 424 -3.42 -12.41 12.98
N SER A 425 -2.20 -12.38 13.50
CA SER A 425 -0.95 -12.58 12.75
C SER A 425 -0.87 -13.89 11.96
N THR A 426 -1.51 -14.97 12.44
CA THR A 426 -1.52 -16.29 11.77
C THR A 426 -2.37 -16.26 10.51
N PHE A 427 -3.48 -15.51 10.54
CA PHE A 427 -4.37 -15.35 9.39
C PHE A 427 -3.70 -14.60 8.25
N VAL A 428 -3.04 -13.47 8.54
CA VAL A 428 -2.33 -12.69 7.52
C VAL A 428 -1.12 -13.46 6.97
N ARG A 429 -0.31 -14.11 7.81
CA ARG A 429 0.78 -15.01 7.35
C ARG A 429 0.27 -16.16 6.48
N THR A 430 -0.86 -16.76 6.85
CA THR A 430 -1.47 -17.83 6.05
C THR A 430 -1.98 -17.31 4.71
N THR A 431 -2.49 -16.08 4.65
CA THR A 431 -2.92 -15.42 3.39
C THR A 431 -1.76 -15.40 2.39
N PHE A 432 -0.61 -14.83 2.79
CA PHE A 432 0.59 -14.79 1.94
C PHE A 432 1.07 -16.20 1.53
N ARG A 433 1.09 -17.16 2.46
CA ARG A 433 1.49 -18.54 2.13
C ARG A 433 0.56 -19.18 1.09
N ARG A 434 -0.76 -19.03 1.22
CA ARG A 434 -1.72 -19.58 0.26
C ARG A 434 -1.61 -18.94 -1.12
N ILE A 435 -1.33 -17.63 -1.17
CA ILE A 435 -1.07 -16.91 -2.41
C ILE A 435 0.18 -17.50 -3.10
N HIS A 436 1.27 -17.73 -2.37
CA HIS A 436 2.48 -18.36 -2.90
C HIS A 436 2.22 -19.78 -3.42
N GLU A 437 1.55 -20.62 -2.62
CA GLU A 437 1.17 -21.99 -3.01
C GLU A 437 0.34 -22.02 -4.33
N ALA A 438 -0.58 -21.06 -4.51
CA ALA A 438 -1.40 -20.95 -5.71
C ALA A 438 -0.61 -20.48 -6.95
N VAL A 439 0.32 -19.54 -6.78
CA VAL A 439 1.18 -19.05 -7.86
C VAL A 439 2.18 -20.13 -8.31
N ASP A 440 2.79 -20.87 -7.37
CA ASP A 440 3.66 -22.01 -7.69
C ASP A 440 2.90 -23.09 -8.49
N GLY A 441 1.66 -23.36 -8.10
CA GLY A 441 0.76 -24.26 -8.85
C GLY A 441 0.54 -23.82 -10.29
N LEU A 442 0.31 -22.52 -10.52
CA LEU A 442 0.14 -21.95 -11.85
C LEU A 442 1.42 -22.09 -12.71
N LEU A 443 2.59 -21.76 -12.15
CA LEU A 443 3.87 -21.81 -12.87
C LEU A 443 4.31 -23.25 -13.17
N THR A 444 4.10 -24.20 -12.25
CA THR A 444 4.43 -25.61 -12.48
C THR A 444 3.55 -26.26 -13.54
N LEU A 445 2.24 -25.94 -13.56
CA LEU A 445 1.31 -26.39 -14.60
C LEU A 445 1.64 -25.79 -15.98
N GLY A 446 2.05 -24.51 -16.03
CA GLY A 446 2.45 -23.84 -17.27
C GLY A 446 3.84 -24.24 -17.81
N GLY A 447 4.73 -24.75 -16.94
CA GLY A 447 6.16 -24.95 -17.26
C GLY A 447 6.64 -26.40 -17.39
N THR A 448 5.86 -27.42 -16.99
CA THR A 448 6.37 -28.81 -16.92
C THR A 448 5.85 -29.74 -18.02
N ALA A 449 6.38 -29.56 -19.23
CA ALA A 449 6.53 -30.70 -20.13
C ALA A 449 7.51 -31.70 -19.48
N ARG A 450 6.99 -32.81 -18.91
CA ARG A 450 7.83 -33.91 -18.40
C ARG A 450 8.87 -34.29 -19.46
N ALA A 451 10.14 -34.37 -19.07
CA ALA A 451 11.28 -34.64 -19.95
C ALA A 451 11.27 -36.00 -20.70
N GLY A 452 10.18 -36.78 -20.60
CA GLY A 452 9.94 -38.00 -21.38
C GLY A 452 8.90 -37.87 -22.52
N ALA A 453 8.26 -36.70 -22.72
CA ALA A 453 7.15 -36.54 -23.67
C ALA A 453 7.53 -35.89 -25.03
N ALA A 454 8.84 -35.73 -25.31
CA ALA A 454 9.38 -34.99 -26.47
C ALA A 454 9.18 -35.64 -27.86
N LYS A 455 8.12 -36.43 -28.07
CA LYS A 455 7.77 -37.05 -29.36
C LYS A 455 6.35 -36.82 -29.88
N VAL A 456 5.50 -36.07 -29.15
CA VAL A 456 4.08 -35.84 -29.55
C VAL A 456 3.72 -34.35 -29.68
N ALA A 457 4.48 -33.43 -29.07
CA ALA A 457 4.11 -32.02 -28.97
C ALA A 457 4.20 -31.17 -30.28
N LEU A 458 4.72 -31.71 -31.39
CA LEU A 458 4.81 -30.96 -32.65
C LEU A 458 3.45 -30.79 -33.37
N GLY A 459 2.52 -31.73 -33.16
CA GLY A 459 1.20 -31.69 -33.81
C GLY A 459 0.31 -30.55 -33.30
N ALA A 460 0.30 -30.30 -31.99
CA ALA A 460 -0.50 -29.26 -31.36
C ALA A 460 0.03 -27.84 -31.64
N ALA A 461 1.36 -27.69 -31.80
CA ALA A 461 1.95 -26.44 -32.27
C ALA A 461 1.50 -26.11 -33.71
N SER A 462 1.43 -27.11 -34.59
CA SER A 462 0.99 -26.94 -35.98
C SER A 462 -0.43 -26.38 -36.09
N SER A 463 -1.36 -26.81 -35.22
CA SER A 463 -2.71 -26.25 -35.18
C SER A 463 -2.79 -24.79 -34.73
N LEU A 464 -1.86 -24.33 -33.88
CA LEU A 464 -1.80 -22.93 -33.44
C LEU A 464 -1.20 -22.01 -34.52
N PHE A 465 -0.25 -22.52 -35.32
CA PHE A 465 0.32 -21.77 -36.44
C PHE A 465 -0.52 -21.83 -37.73
N SER A 466 -1.45 -22.78 -37.86
CA SER A 466 -2.37 -22.91 -39.00
C SER A 466 -3.15 -21.60 -39.29
N GLY A 467 -3.58 -20.88 -38.24
CA GLY A 467 -4.28 -19.59 -38.37
C GLY A 467 -3.39 -18.42 -38.80
N LEU A 468 -2.06 -18.56 -38.78
CA LEU A 468 -1.09 -17.53 -39.15
C LEU A 468 -0.55 -17.69 -40.57
N VAL A 469 -0.76 -18.84 -41.23
CA VAL A 469 -0.35 -19.08 -42.63
C VAL A 469 -1.49 -18.70 -43.59
N GLY A 470 -1.99 -17.48 -43.44
CA GLY A 470 -3.07 -16.89 -44.23
C GLY A 470 -2.58 -15.96 -45.34
N GLY A 471 -1.60 -16.37 -46.16
CA GLY A 471 -1.18 -15.53 -47.30
C GLY A 471 0.26 -15.67 -47.80
N ALA A 472 0.66 -16.85 -48.27
CA ALA A 472 1.84 -17.00 -49.13
C ALA A 472 1.69 -18.19 -50.09
N TRP A 473 1.46 -17.92 -51.38
CA TRP A 473 1.59 -18.92 -52.45
C TRP A 473 3.05 -18.97 -52.91
N GLY A 474 3.69 -20.14 -52.86
CA GLY A 474 5.08 -20.29 -53.36
C GLY A 474 5.74 -21.63 -53.10
N ILE A 475 5.53 -22.59 -54.04
CA ILE A 475 6.51 -23.54 -54.61
C ILE A 475 7.83 -23.72 -53.82
N GLY A 476 8.28 -24.91 -53.41
CA GLY A 476 7.83 -26.29 -53.66
C GLY A 476 9.01 -27.24 -53.43
N GLY A 477 8.77 -28.48 -53.00
CA GLY A 477 9.87 -29.39 -52.62
C GLY A 477 9.38 -30.76 -52.15
N ALA A 478 8.91 -31.59 -53.08
CA ALA A 478 8.55 -32.96 -52.78
C ALA A 478 9.80 -33.86 -52.74
N THR A 479 10.01 -34.56 -51.62
CA THR A 479 10.82 -35.79 -51.58
C THR A 479 10.03 -36.87 -50.88
N ASP A 480 9.55 -37.82 -51.67
CA ASP A 480 8.94 -39.07 -51.22
C ASP A 480 9.99 -39.98 -50.57
N TYR A 481 9.61 -40.69 -49.52
CA TYR A 481 10.33 -41.88 -49.04
C TYR A 481 9.31 -42.91 -48.52
N GLY A 482 9.04 -43.89 -49.38
CA GLY A 482 8.05 -44.94 -49.14
C GLY A 482 8.42 -45.96 -48.05
N ARG A 483 7.41 -46.70 -47.59
CA ARG A 483 7.51 -47.82 -46.65
C ARG A 483 7.83 -49.15 -47.36
N PRO A 484 8.60 -50.04 -46.72
CA PRO A 484 8.32 -51.49 -46.62
C PRO A 484 7.42 -51.73 -45.37
N GLY A 485 6.40 -52.59 -45.32
CA GLY A 485 6.40 -54.03 -45.59
C GLY A 485 6.84 -54.81 -44.32
N SER A 486 6.09 -55.74 -43.70
CA SER A 486 4.78 -56.34 -44.04
C SER A 486 4.12 -57.09 -42.83
N THR A 487 2.87 -57.56 -43.03
CA THR A 487 2.24 -58.78 -42.43
C THR A 487 2.05 -58.94 -40.91
N ALA A 488 0.79 -58.92 -40.44
CA ALA A 488 0.08 -60.08 -39.85
C ALA A 488 -1.41 -59.79 -39.49
N THR A 489 -2.30 -60.49 -40.21
CA THR A 489 -3.66 -61.00 -39.89
C THR A 489 -4.16 -60.93 -38.43
N THR A 490 -5.36 -60.41 -38.09
CA THR A 490 -6.76 -60.79 -38.42
C THR A 490 -7.38 -61.93 -37.58
N SER A 491 -8.22 -61.56 -36.61
CA SER A 491 -9.58 -62.11 -36.33
C SER A 491 -10.30 -61.10 -35.40
N SER A 492 -11.58 -60.72 -35.47
CA SER A 492 -12.85 -61.24 -36.03
C SER A 492 -13.67 -62.16 -35.11
N ARG A 493 -14.59 -61.57 -34.33
CA ARG A 493 -16.07 -61.81 -34.29
C ARG A 493 -16.67 -60.96 -33.15
N THR A 494 -17.77 -60.21 -33.34
CA THR A 494 -19.20 -60.61 -33.21
C THR A 494 -19.50 -61.35 -31.89
N SER A 495 -20.54 -61.04 -31.10
CA SER A 495 -21.85 -60.41 -31.41
C SER A 495 -22.55 -59.87 -30.14
N GLU A 496 -23.57 -59.00 -30.29
CA GLU A 496 -24.97 -59.08 -29.74
C GLU A 496 -25.22 -59.70 -28.33
N ILE A 497 -26.19 -59.30 -27.47
CA ILE A 497 -27.44 -58.50 -27.57
C ILE A 497 -27.97 -58.19 -26.13
N ASP A 498 -28.82 -57.15 -25.93
CA ASP A 498 -29.83 -56.91 -24.83
C ASP A 498 -29.50 -57.17 -23.33
N GLU A 499 -30.31 -56.79 -22.33
CA GLU A 499 -31.20 -55.65 -22.05
C GLU A 499 -31.32 -55.50 -20.51
N ARG A 500 -31.67 -54.29 -20.04
CA ARG A 500 -32.48 -53.96 -18.84
C ARG A 500 -32.16 -54.47 -17.41
N GLU A 501 -32.45 -53.51 -16.52
CA GLU A 501 -33.18 -53.60 -15.24
C GLU A 501 -32.41 -53.50 -13.90
N ALA A 502 -32.78 -52.45 -13.17
CA ALA A 502 -32.57 -52.21 -11.74
C ALA A 502 -33.74 -52.89 -10.95
N PRO A 503 -33.82 -52.94 -9.59
CA PRO A 503 -33.37 -51.91 -8.65
C PRO A 503 -32.78 -52.41 -7.29
N GLU A 504 -32.63 -51.48 -6.34
CA GLU A 504 -32.28 -51.68 -4.91
C GLU A 504 -33.31 -52.54 -4.14
N PRO A 505 -33.05 -52.95 -2.86
CA PRO A 505 -33.48 -52.08 -1.75
C PRO A 505 -32.71 -52.16 -0.39
N THR A 506 -32.76 -51.04 0.37
CA THR A 506 -32.95 -50.86 1.84
C THR A 506 -32.17 -51.68 2.91
N ASP A 507 -31.36 -50.96 3.70
CA ASP A 507 -31.56 -50.61 5.14
C ASP A 507 -32.22 -51.62 6.13
N ASN A 508 -31.50 -52.08 7.17
CA ASN A 508 -31.68 -51.68 8.60
C ASN A 508 -30.98 -52.59 9.65
N ASP A 509 -30.25 -51.93 10.56
CA ASP A 509 -30.18 -52.08 12.04
C ASP A 509 -29.78 -53.38 12.84
N HIS A 510 -29.19 -53.09 14.01
CA HIS A 510 -29.09 -53.85 15.29
C HIS A 510 -27.93 -54.81 15.66
N VAL A 511 -27.59 -54.76 16.97
CA VAL A 511 -26.41 -55.29 17.70
C VAL A 511 -26.83 -56.07 18.95
N PRO A 512 -26.20 -57.22 19.27
CA PRO A 512 -25.68 -57.51 20.63
C PRO A 512 -24.45 -58.49 20.68
N THR A 513 -23.66 -58.72 21.75
CA THR A 513 -23.22 -58.00 23.00
C THR A 513 -22.00 -58.74 23.62
N GLY A 514 -21.15 -58.08 24.43
CA GLY A 514 -20.28 -58.71 25.45
C GLY A 514 -18.76 -58.77 25.16
N THR A 515 -17.83 -58.68 26.13
CA THR A 515 -17.88 -58.54 27.61
C THR A 515 -16.52 -58.04 28.17
N GLY A 516 -16.49 -57.27 29.28
CA GLY A 516 -15.24 -56.96 30.02
C GLY A 516 -15.32 -55.90 31.15
N SER A 517 -15.38 -56.35 32.41
CA SER A 517 -15.38 -55.57 33.69
C SER A 517 -13.96 -55.14 34.16
N ALA A 518 -13.69 -54.29 35.17
CA ALA A 518 -14.49 -53.42 36.08
C ALA A 518 -13.59 -52.40 36.86
N ALA A 519 -14.23 -51.38 37.50
CA ALA A 519 -13.99 -50.58 38.74
C ALA A 519 -12.59 -50.55 39.48
N THR A 520 -12.18 -49.59 40.34
CA THR A 520 -12.88 -48.59 41.21
C THR A 520 -11.95 -47.39 41.58
N LEU A 521 -12.54 -46.28 42.05
CA LEU A 521 -11.96 -45.07 42.72
C LEU A 521 -11.32 -45.36 44.13
N PRO A 522 -10.57 -44.47 44.84
CA PRO A 522 -10.91 -43.05 45.14
C PRO A 522 -9.75 -42.02 45.31
N ALA A 523 -10.13 -40.80 45.77
CA ALA A 523 -9.34 -39.55 45.83
C ALA A 523 -8.64 -39.28 47.18
N ALA A 524 -7.79 -38.25 47.22
CA ALA A 524 -7.35 -37.55 48.44
C ALA A 524 -6.95 -36.08 48.17
N ASP A 525 -7.31 -35.17 49.09
CA ASP A 525 -6.94 -33.75 49.12
C ASP A 525 -5.49 -33.50 49.55
N HIS A 526 -4.94 -32.32 49.24
CA HIS A 526 -4.13 -31.56 50.21
C HIS A 526 -4.19 -30.04 49.97
N ARG A 527 -4.10 -29.24 51.04
CA ARG A 527 -4.38 -27.79 51.08
C ARG A 527 -3.16 -26.90 51.35
N SER A 528 -3.21 -25.67 50.80
CA SER A 528 -2.95 -24.34 51.42
C SER A 528 -1.65 -23.95 52.15
N GLY A 529 -1.20 -22.70 51.88
CA GLY A 529 -0.44 -21.79 52.77
C GLY A 529 0.93 -21.35 52.22
N GLY A 530 1.39 -20.08 52.26
CA GLY A 530 0.81 -18.75 52.60
C GLY A 530 1.34 -17.69 51.61
N ASP A 531 0.83 -16.45 51.49
CA ASP A 531 0.84 -15.33 52.47
C ASP A 531 2.29 -14.84 52.78
N SER A 532 2.67 -13.55 52.81
CA SER A 532 2.12 -12.25 52.32
C SER A 532 3.26 -11.20 52.42
N ASP A 533 3.20 -10.07 51.69
CA ASP A 533 3.55 -8.74 52.28
C ASP A 533 3.25 -7.53 51.37
N ILE A 534 3.10 -6.35 51.99
CA ILE A 534 2.57 -5.10 51.39
C ILE A 534 3.44 -3.87 51.72
N GLY A 535 3.61 -2.97 50.75
CA GLY A 535 4.08 -1.58 50.95
C GLY A 535 5.60 -1.37 50.96
N THR A 536 6.15 -0.16 50.80
CA THR A 536 5.53 1.18 50.82
C THR A 536 6.34 2.18 49.94
N VAL A 537 5.71 3.29 49.54
CA VAL A 537 6.33 4.41 48.80
C VAL A 537 7.34 5.18 49.67
N GLY A 538 8.46 5.61 49.08
CA GLY A 538 9.42 6.54 49.71
C GLY A 538 10.28 7.26 48.67
N SER A 539 10.31 8.60 48.70
CA SER A 539 11.06 9.43 47.75
C SER A 539 12.49 9.73 48.22
N ALA A 540 13.36 9.98 47.24
CA ALA A 540 14.55 10.83 47.29
C ALA A 540 15.55 10.64 48.44
N ASP A 541 16.74 10.14 48.10
CA ASP A 541 17.97 10.78 48.57
C ASP A 541 19.12 10.57 47.55
N THR A 542 19.98 11.58 47.41
CA THR A 542 21.16 11.53 46.54
C THR A 542 22.43 11.62 47.38
N PRO A 543 23.37 10.67 47.24
CA PRO A 543 24.77 10.94 47.50
C PRO A 543 25.63 10.77 46.23
N THR A 544 26.53 11.73 46.05
CA THR A 544 27.35 11.93 44.85
C THR A 544 28.64 11.11 44.85
N TYR A 545 29.20 10.90 43.65
CA TYR A 545 30.56 10.41 43.33
C TYR A 545 30.92 8.94 43.62
N GLY A 546 31.30 8.24 42.55
CA GLY A 546 32.37 7.25 42.63
C GLY A 546 32.22 5.96 41.80
N THR A 547 32.41 6.06 40.48
CA THR A 547 32.83 5.04 39.48
C THR A 547 31.83 4.71 38.36
N GLU A 548 32.02 5.38 37.22
CA GLU A 548 31.42 4.93 35.95
C GLU A 548 32.09 3.64 35.48
N SER A 549 31.46 2.51 35.77
CA SER A 549 31.67 1.26 35.05
C SER A 549 31.23 1.45 33.60
N THR A 550 32.15 1.82 32.71
CA THR A 550 31.88 1.89 31.27
C THR A 550 31.58 0.48 30.75
N ALA A 551 30.29 0.17 30.59
CA ALA A 551 29.85 -1.10 30.06
C ALA A 551 30.42 -1.30 28.63
N ARG A 552 31.42 -2.18 28.50
CA ARG A 552 32.04 -2.54 27.21
C ARG A 552 30.96 -3.09 26.27
N ARG A 553 30.49 -2.24 25.34
CA ARG A 553 29.57 -2.64 24.26
C ARG A 553 30.26 -3.72 23.42
N ARG A 554 29.54 -4.81 23.13
CA ARG A 554 30.07 -5.90 22.30
C ARG A 554 30.17 -5.44 20.83
N PRO A 555 31.27 -5.76 20.11
CA PRO A 555 31.38 -5.60 18.67
C PRO A 555 30.14 -6.10 17.92
N ARG A 556 29.73 -5.36 16.88
CA ARG A 556 28.64 -5.75 15.96
C ARG A 556 28.86 -5.12 14.59
N VAL A 557 28.41 -5.83 13.56
CA VAL A 557 28.35 -5.32 12.18
C VAL A 557 26.98 -4.68 11.95
N GLN A 558 26.95 -3.60 11.18
CA GLN A 558 25.73 -3.03 10.62
C GLN A 558 25.87 -2.99 9.10
N TYR A 559 25.07 -3.77 8.37
CA TYR A 559 25.03 -3.74 6.92
C TYR A 559 24.43 -2.43 6.40
N VAL A 560 24.87 -2.02 5.21
CA VAL A 560 24.39 -0.82 4.51
C VAL A 560 23.92 -1.28 3.13
N GLY A 561 22.60 -1.51 2.99
CA GLY A 561 22.01 -2.08 1.78
C GLY A 561 22.28 -3.58 1.59
N GLU A 562 21.62 -4.13 0.58
CA GLU A 562 21.81 -5.52 0.11
C GLU A 562 23.11 -5.67 -0.71
N PRO A 563 23.65 -6.89 -0.84
CA PRO A 563 24.77 -7.15 -1.74
C PRO A 563 24.46 -6.76 -3.19
N TYR A 564 25.42 -6.11 -3.86
CA TYR A 564 25.28 -5.72 -5.26
C TYR A 564 26.51 -6.10 -6.08
N TYR A 565 26.33 -6.26 -7.40
CA TYR A 565 27.44 -6.49 -8.32
C TYR A 565 28.11 -5.17 -8.72
N ASP A 566 29.43 -5.17 -8.76
CA ASP A 566 30.28 -4.05 -9.18
C ASP A 566 31.42 -4.59 -10.05
N ASP A 567 32.06 -3.76 -10.86
CA ASP A 567 33.15 -4.19 -11.76
C ASP A 567 34.50 -3.68 -11.25
N LEU A 568 35.34 -4.60 -10.75
CA LEU A 568 36.70 -4.30 -10.31
C LEU A 568 37.68 -4.60 -11.45
N ALA A 569 37.99 -3.57 -12.24
CA ALA A 569 38.77 -3.65 -13.49
C ALA A 569 38.09 -4.54 -14.55
N GLU A 570 38.60 -5.75 -14.81
CA GLU A 570 38.04 -6.70 -15.79
C GLU A 570 37.34 -7.89 -15.11
N THR A 571 36.92 -7.74 -13.85
CA THR A 571 36.26 -8.81 -13.09
C THR A 571 35.07 -8.27 -12.32
N THR A 572 33.88 -8.80 -12.63
CA THR A 572 32.67 -8.56 -11.85
C THR A 572 32.79 -9.21 -10.48
N VAL A 573 32.49 -8.43 -9.44
CA VAL A 573 32.60 -8.80 -8.03
C VAL A 573 31.26 -8.57 -7.33
N LEU A 574 30.99 -9.34 -6.29
CA LEU A 574 29.88 -9.11 -5.37
C LEU A 574 30.38 -8.28 -4.19
N VAL A 575 29.67 -7.20 -3.87
CA VAL A 575 30.05 -6.23 -2.86
C VAL A 575 29.00 -6.15 -1.76
N GLN A 576 29.42 -6.26 -0.50
CA GLN A 576 28.59 -5.96 0.66
C GLN A 576 29.17 -4.78 1.44
N GLU A 577 28.38 -3.71 1.58
CA GLU A 577 28.72 -2.56 2.42
C GLU A 577 28.33 -2.76 3.89
N PHE A 578 29.17 -2.29 4.80
CA PHE A 578 28.94 -2.38 6.24
C PHE A 578 29.63 -1.26 7.05
N ARG A 579 29.23 -1.13 8.31
CA ARG A 579 29.80 -0.23 9.34
C ARG A 579 30.03 -0.99 10.64
N LEU A 580 30.89 -0.44 11.50
CA LEU A 580 31.20 -0.98 12.83
C LEU A 580 30.86 0.05 13.93
N PRO A 581 29.58 0.22 14.31
CA PRO A 581 29.09 1.31 15.18
C PRO A 581 29.51 1.20 16.67
N VAL A 582 30.54 0.42 16.98
CA VAL A 582 31.09 0.23 18.33
C VAL A 582 32.53 0.69 18.31
N PRO A 583 32.92 1.77 19.02
CA PRO A 583 34.29 2.29 18.97
C PRO A 583 35.36 1.29 19.44
N GLY A 584 36.52 1.35 18.79
CA GLY A 584 37.72 0.59 19.14
C GLY A 584 38.09 -0.51 18.13
N ARG A 585 39.34 -0.99 18.25
CA ARG A 585 39.96 -1.90 17.29
C ARG A 585 39.26 -3.25 17.23
N GLN A 586 38.81 -3.61 16.04
CA GLN A 586 38.03 -4.81 15.75
C GLN A 586 38.65 -5.57 14.59
N ARG A 587 38.62 -6.90 14.67
CA ARG A 587 39.01 -7.81 13.60
C ARG A 587 37.75 -8.30 12.91
N VAL A 588 37.69 -8.09 11.60
CA VAL A 588 36.56 -8.44 10.73
C VAL A 588 36.94 -9.64 9.86
N ARG A 589 36.00 -10.55 9.63
CA ARG A 589 36.10 -11.74 8.77
C ARG A 589 34.81 -11.89 7.96
N ALA A 590 34.88 -12.54 6.80
CA ALA A 590 33.69 -12.90 6.02
C ALA A 590 33.60 -14.43 5.98
N ASP A 591 32.47 -14.97 6.42
CA ASP A 591 32.09 -16.35 6.19
C ASP A 591 31.27 -16.37 4.89
N LEU A 592 31.80 -17.00 3.84
CA LEU A 592 31.15 -17.09 2.54
C LEU A 592 30.43 -18.44 2.41
N ALA A 593 29.21 -18.44 1.88
CA ALA A 593 28.45 -19.64 1.61
C ALA A 593 27.87 -19.63 0.20
N VAL A 594 27.58 -20.82 -0.34
CA VAL A 594 26.97 -21.00 -1.65
C VAL A 594 25.58 -21.56 -1.45
N THR A 595 24.59 -20.99 -2.15
CA THR A 595 23.25 -21.54 -2.23
C THR A 595 22.89 -21.84 -3.68
N LEU A 596 22.48 -23.08 -3.93
CA LEU A 596 21.99 -23.52 -5.23
C LEU A 596 20.53 -23.05 -5.42
N PRO A 597 20.16 -22.49 -6.58
CA PRO A 597 18.78 -22.09 -6.85
C PRO A 597 17.81 -23.27 -6.70
N GLY A 598 16.93 -23.22 -5.70
CA GLY A 598 15.87 -24.21 -5.46
C GLY A 598 16.08 -25.15 -4.27
N SER A 599 17.20 -25.06 -3.53
CA SER A 599 17.39 -25.80 -2.28
C SER A 599 17.65 -24.85 -1.10
N GLY A 600 16.69 -24.72 -0.19
CA GLY A 600 16.74 -23.82 0.97
C GLY A 600 17.69 -24.24 2.11
N GLY A 601 18.85 -24.81 1.79
CA GLY A 601 19.90 -25.19 2.74
C GLY A 601 21.17 -24.38 2.50
N ARG A 602 21.72 -23.78 3.55
CA ARG A 602 23.04 -23.15 3.53
C ARG A 602 24.10 -24.25 3.44
N GLU A 603 24.66 -24.45 2.25
CA GLU A 603 25.65 -25.50 2.00
C GLU A 603 27.07 -24.92 2.16
N ILE A 604 27.76 -25.36 3.21
CA ILE A 604 29.09 -24.86 3.61
C ILE A 604 30.20 -25.83 3.16
N ASP A 605 29.85 -27.10 2.94
CA ASP A 605 30.74 -28.11 2.37
C ASP A 605 30.59 -28.15 0.83
N PRO A 606 31.67 -28.23 0.04
CA PRO A 606 31.60 -28.07 -1.40
C PRO A 606 30.99 -29.31 -2.11
N PRO A 607 30.02 -29.13 -3.03
CA PRO A 607 29.67 -30.18 -3.98
C PRO A 607 30.87 -30.48 -4.89
N LEU A 608 31.08 -31.77 -5.21
CA LEU A 608 32.25 -32.27 -5.94
C LEU A 608 32.47 -31.57 -7.29
N GLY A 609 33.40 -30.60 -7.32
CA GLY A 609 33.87 -29.92 -8.53
C GLY A 609 33.42 -28.47 -8.72
N ALA A 610 32.61 -27.91 -7.81
CA ALA A 610 32.23 -26.49 -7.88
C ALA A 610 33.37 -25.57 -7.40
N GLN A 611 33.49 -24.39 -8.01
CA GLN A 611 34.33 -23.30 -7.47
C GLN A 611 33.62 -22.66 -6.28
N MET A 612 34.38 -22.28 -5.24
CA MET A 612 33.84 -21.54 -4.09
C MET A 612 34.06 -20.03 -4.27
N PRO A 613 33.18 -19.18 -3.69
CA PRO A 613 33.37 -17.74 -3.69
C PRO A 613 34.63 -17.37 -2.87
N GLU A 614 35.36 -16.36 -3.34
CA GLU A 614 36.65 -15.96 -2.79
C GLU A 614 36.62 -14.49 -2.33
N LEU A 615 36.96 -14.23 -1.07
CA LEU A 615 37.13 -12.86 -0.58
C LEU A 615 38.40 -12.24 -1.16
N LEU A 616 38.24 -11.27 -2.06
CA LEU A 616 39.35 -10.54 -2.67
C LEU A 616 39.97 -9.52 -1.70
N GLY A 617 39.15 -8.93 -0.82
CA GLY A 617 39.63 -8.09 0.27
C GLY A 617 38.58 -7.16 0.86
N TRP A 618 39.08 -6.23 1.68
CA TRP A 618 38.30 -5.24 2.40
C TRP A 618 38.63 -3.85 1.85
N GLN A 619 37.68 -3.14 1.27
CA GLN A 619 37.91 -1.79 0.77
C GLN A 619 37.54 -0.76 1.85
N ASP A 620 38.45 0.17 2.12
CA ASP A 620 38.18 1.34 2.97
C ASP A 620 37.48 2.47 2.20
N ALA A 621 37.10 3.54 2.93
CA ALA A 621 36.41 4.70 2.35
C ALA A 621 37.28 5.55 1.42
N ASP A 622 38.61 5.37 1.43
CA ASP A 622 39.53 5.99 0.47
C ASP A 622 39.66 5.13 -0.81
N GLY A 623 38.90 4.03 -0.91
CA GLY A 623 38.88 3.12 -2.06
C GLY A 623 40.02 2.11 -2.07
N ARG A 624 40.84 2.04 -1.03
CA ARG A 624 42.01 1.16 -0.98
C ARG A 624 41.61 -0.25 -0.53
N LEU A 625 42.00 -1.25 -1.32
CA LEU A 625 41.74 -2.67 -1.04
C LEU A 625 42.82 -3.27 -0.12
N HIS A 626 42.40 -3.81 1.02
CA HIS A 626 43.22 -4.55 1.97
C HIS A 626 42.99 -6.05 1.76
N VAL A 627 43.95 -6.71 1.10
CA VAL A 627 43.86 -8.14 0.78
C VAL A 627 44.19 -8.99 2.00
N GLY A 628 43.28 -9.91 2.36
CA GLY A 628 43.50 -10.89 3.42
C GLY A 628 42.20 -11.46 4.00
N PRO A 629 42.25 -12.67 4.63
CA PRO A 629 41.07 -13.36 5.17
C PRO A 629 40.45 -12.65 6.39
N SER A 630 41.14 -11.65 6.95
CA SER A 630 40.60 -10.75 7.97
C SER A 630 41.30 -9.41 7.92
N CYS A 631 40.56 -8.33 8.16
CA CYS A 631 41.12 -6.98 8.34
C CYS A 631 40.97 -6.54 9.81
N GLU A 632 41.93 -5.74 10.30
CA GLU A 632 41.79 -5.03 11.56
C GLU A 632 41.53 -3.55 11.29
N MET A 633 40.45 -3.02 11.85
CA MET A 633 39.97 -1.66 11.64
C MET A 633 39.37 -1.11 12.93
N ASP A 634 39.40 0.21 13.10
CA ASP A 634 38.76 0.86 14.24
C ASP A 634 37.27 1.10 13.97
N GLY A 635 36.44 0.71 14.94
CA GLY A 635 35.01 0.86 14.82
C GLY A 635 34.58 2.33 14.76
N SER A 636 33.82 2.66 13.72
CA SER A 636 33.31 4.00 13.41
C SER A 636 32.10 3.89 12.48
N ASP A 637 31.44 5.01 12.20
CA ASP A 637 30.34 5.11 11.22
C ASP A 637 30.81 5.15 9.75
N VAL A 638 32.12 4.96 9.50
CA VAL A 638 32.71 4.88 8.16
C VAL A 638 32.26 3.59 7.47
N VAL A 639 31.86 3.69 6.20
CA VAL A 639 31.47 2.54 5.37
C VAL A 639 32.73 1.80 4.89
N TRP A 640 32.70 0.48 5.02
CA TRP A 640 33.65 -0.45 4.44
C TRP A 640 32.94 -1.39 3.47
N ARG A 641 33.65 -1.88 2.45
CA ARG A 641 33.12 -2.83 1.45
C ARG A 641 33.85 -4.16 1.58
N ALA A 642 33.12 -5.26 1.77
CA ALA A 642 33.65 -6.60 1.58
C ALA A 642 33.53 -6.95 0.09
N VAL A 643 34.65 -7.22 -0.57
CA VAL A 643 34.71 -7.47 -2.03
C VAL A 643 34.98 -8.94 -2.29
N VAL A 644 34.02 -9.63 -2.90
CA VAL A 644 34.01 -11.08 -3.09
C VAL A 644 33.93 -11.42 -4.57
N ARG A 645 34.76 -12.35 -5.05
CA ARG A 645 34.53 -13.03 -6.32
C ARG A 645 33.44 -14.08 -6.11
N PRO A 646 32.25 -13.96 -6.71
CA PRO A 646 31.20 -14.97 -6.58
C PRO A 646 31.61 -16.28 -7.25
N ALA A 647 31.03 -17.40 -6.80
CA ALA A 647 31.16 -18.68 -7.50
C ALA A 647 30.27 -18.68 -8.76
N PRO A 648 30.79 -19.04 -9.95
CA PRO A 648 30.02 -19.09 -11.19
C PRO A 648 28.76 -19.95 -11.06
N ASP A 649 27.66 -19.52 -11.68
CA ASP A 649 26.36 -20.22 -11.73
C ASP A 649 25.70 -20.50 -10.36
N THR A 650 26.07 -19.75 -9.31
CA THR A 650 25.51 -19.92 -7.95
C THR A 650 25.20 -18.59 -7.26
N MET A 651 24.37 -18.63 -6.20
CA MET A 651 24.16 -17.47 -5.32
C MET A 651 25.19 -17.50 -4.17
N THR A 652 25.87 -16.38 -3.94
CA THR A 652 26.89 -16.23 -2.89
C THR A 652 26.34 -15.41 -1.72
N GLU A 653 26.32 -16.00 -0.53
CA GLU A 653 25.98 -15.31 0.73
C GLU A 653 27.25 -14.81 1.42
N ILE A 654 27.22 -13.58 1.95
CA ILE A 654 28.33 -12.92 2.65
C ILE A 654 27.91 -12.63 4.10
N ASP A 655 28.50 -13.34 5.06
CA ASP A 655 28.17 -13.21 6.49
C ASP A 655 29.40 -12.66 7.27
N ILE A 656 29.37 -11.37 7.61
CA ILE A 656 30.51 -10.65 8.18
C ILE A 656 30.54 -10.84 9.71
N LYS A 657 31.63 -11.43 10.21
CA LYS A 657 31.92 -11.63 11.64
C LYS A 657 32.88 -10.58 12.16
N VAL A 658 32.66 -10.11 13.39
CA VAL A 658 33.52 -9.14 14.06
C VAL A 658 33.87 -9.58 15.48
N ALA A 659 35.13 -9.37 15.88
CA ALA A 659 35.63 -9.61 17.24
C ALA A 659 36.48 -8.43 17.72
N ALA A 660 36.48 -8.14 19.02
CA ALA A 660 37.32 -7.10 19.60
C ALA A 660 38.79 -7.57 19.61
N VAL A 661 39.72 -6.68 19.25
CA VAL A 661 41.15 -6.94 19.39
C VAL A 661 41.59 -6.44 20.76
N THR A 662 41.82 -7.35 21.69
CA THR A 662 42.46 -7.02 22.97
C THR A 662 43.93 -6.72 22.73
N THR A 663 44.34 -5.46 22.88
CA THR A 663 45.76 -5.11 23.01
C THR A 663 46.34 -5.81 24.25
N GLN A 664 47.43 -6.55 24.06
CA GLN A 664 48.34 -6.95 25.15
C GLN A 664 49.29 -5.80 25.49
#